data_AF-A0A2V8VX34-F1
#
_entry.id   AF-A0A2V8VX34-F1
#
_cell.length_a   1.000
_cell.length_b   1.000
_cell.length_c   1.000
_cell.angle_alpha   90.00
_cell.angle_beta   90.00
_cell.angle_gamma   90.00
#
_symmetry.space_group_name_H-M   'P 1'
#
loop_
_entity.id
_entity.type
_entity.pdbx_description
1 polymer ?
#
loop_
_entity_poly.entity_id
_entity_poly.type
_entity_poly.pdbx_seq_one_letter_code
_entity_poly.pdbx_strand_id
1 'polypeptide(L)'
;MLNEILSPSPTEQARPELKSYNVTIPMESLAIGVDNIHHDVFLSPKFVQIARDYLFDVIRHSTSNTYLAGLELRASRSPDGTGFRKLLSEVLQSSLTQAKYYKNIEIDLLFRLGLLKFLTFEIGNQFANLILEGKEWIRKRGEHFERSQQAHVIKARLSELQSARRSVVRRVGQQVAQTVIDVEDNVIAKTRRALFGEDFAPYYELCKNRLIFLDGGKDDVFFLEHYILLGNYARDPDRFEAMDELFQEFLREAGVTFSHDPAHTEAIQAHTGLLEAVQAIQSEITNLEEQRENTRKRLERNDGFFTKFLNSGDPADLKASLNDLEARLKHQECKLEELGPQIDSARQKLDFFVKDHAGRLGEYLNEPENAKRLFDASSAGEEQAPVRARLLSQLLDRLELQEVLYHILASYEIQPIASEYCPPVHLQQLRKALVSKDELKQIEQVIKHVPAKKLSLKAIEELSRKIRRYSRDEKLAFVLRFAGDFLRLRRDLRDAEHLTTCMERINLVTTEKARELSRLNNRLYECVLPEEARPDQDQVISHVIIKSDVRGSTRMTQDLLSRGLNPASHFSLNLHEPVKKLLDRYSAKKVFIEGDAIILAIFETESTVAYARPVAKACILSRQILAVCNSYNERASDSNLPALELGLGVAFQGSAPTYWTDGDSRIMISKALNLSDRLSGCAKLAKRMLAGQKSHFSVYQFLNTMEGASAEELDEFLVRYNHNGIELNEEGFQKLSEEISLETIETKLDMPWGKQNVTLFYGEVPLGESVELLVLRKAFARQLLPDGKVGGATSHPYYEVCTAPALYDLVAALIRTQQAATLASQRA
;
A
#
# COMPACT_ATOMS: atom_id res chain seq x y z
N MET A 1 33.40 -45.40 3.25
CA MET A 1 33.40 -45.82 1.84
C MET A 1 32.01 -45.53 1.30
N LEU A 2 31.75 -44.66 0.33
CA LEU A 2 32.55 -43.85 -0.56
C LEU A 2 31.78 -42.53 -0.70
N ASN A 3 32.43 -41.40 -0.44
CA ASN A 3 31.96 -40.08 -0.87
C ASN A 3 32.12 -40.05 -2.40
N GLU A 4 31.04 -40.28 -3.14
CA GLU A 4 31.00 -39.83 -4.53
C GLU A 4 30.55 -38.37 -4.54
N ILE A 5 31.55 -37.51 -4.76
CA ILE A 5 31.40 -36.15 -5.21
C ILE A 5 30.65 -36.20 -6.55
N LEU A 6 29.33 -36.11 -6.50
CA LEU A 6 28.52 -35.76 -7.65
C LEU A 6 28.82 -34.29 -7.96
N SER A 7 29.74 -34.10 -8.89
CA SER A 7 29.95 -32.85 -9.60
C SER A 7 28.62 -32.46 -10.27
N PRO A 8 28.17 -31.20 -10.15
CA PRO A 8 26.95 -30.77 -10.81
C PRO A 8 27.19 -30.78 -12.32
N SER A 9 26.43 -31.59 -13.05
CA SER A 9 26.32 -31.47 -14.50
C SER A 9 25.81 -30.06 -14.84
N PRO A 10 26.53 -29.26 -15.64
CA PRO A 10 26.04 -27.98 -16.11
C PRO A 10 25.14 -28.24 -17.31
N THR A 11 23.91 -28.66 -17.05
CA THR A 11 22.83 -28.39 -17.98
C THR A 11 22.13 -27.15 -17.45
N GLU A 12 22.39 -26.01 -18.10
CA GLU A 12 21.49 -24.84 -18.12
C GLU A 12 20.12 -25.30 -18.65
N GLN A 13 19.38 -26.08 -17.86
CA GLN A 13 17.94 -26.21 -18.05
C GLN A 13 17.35 -24.87 -17.66
N ALA A 14 16.56 -24.26 -18.55
CA ALA A 14 15.87 -23.00 -18.33
C ALA A 14 15.10 -23.03 -17.00
N ARG A 15 15.74 -22.58 -15.92
CA ARG A 15 15.15 -22.55 -14.58
C ARG A 15 14.09 -21.45 -14.56
N PRO A 16 12.94 -21.67 -13.91
CA PRO A 16 11.92 -20.64 -13.81
C PRO A 16 12.46 -19.46 -13.01
N GLU A 17 12.41 -18.26 -13.61
CA GLU A 17 12.74 -17.01 -12.93
C GLU A 17 11.63 -16.69 -11.92
N LEU A 18 11.91 -16.89 -10.63
CA LEU A 18 10.97 -16.63 -9.54
C LEU A 18 11.13 -15.20 -9.03
N LYS A 19 10.02 -14.60 -8.59
CA LYS A 19 10.01 -13.27 -7.96
C LYS A 19 9.86 -13.40 -6.44
N SER A 20 10.65 -12.67 -5.66
CA SER A 20 10.45 -12.61 -4.21
C SER A 20 9.40 -11.57 -3.84
N TYR A 21 8.66 -11.82 -2.75
CA TYR A 21 7.73 -10.88 -2.15
C TYR A 21 8.13 -10.60 -0.69
N ASN A 22 8.49 -9.34 -0.41
CA ASN A 22 8.84 -8.86 0.93
C ASN A 22 8.40 -7.39 1.12
N VAL A 23 7.11 -7.12 0.90
CA VAL A 23 6.56 -5.77 1.09
C VAL A 23 6.45 -5.47 2.59
N THR A 24 7.14 -4.45 3.08
CA THR A 24 7.14 -4.08 4.50
C THR A 24 6.79 -2.59 4.62
N ILE A 25 5.79 -2.26 5.45
CA ILE A 25 5.38 -0.87 5.68
C ILE A 25 6.54 -0.10 6.35
N PRO A 26 7.05 0.98 5.72
CA PRO A 26 8.09 1.81 6.31
C PRO A 26 7.51 2.69 7.43
N MET A 27 8.24 2.79 8.55
CA MET A 27 7.89 3.63 9.71
C MET A 27 9.13 4.29 10.36
N GLU A 28 10.28 4.26 9.67
CA GLU A 28 11.58 4.66 10.24
C GLU A 28 11.72 6.18 10.36
N SER A 29 11.03 6.93 9.48
CA SER A 29 11.08 8.40 9.49
C SER A 29 10.15 9.01 10.54
N LEU A 30 9.29 8.21 11.16
CA LEU A 30 8.27 8.65 12.10
C LEU A 30 8.83 8.82 13.51
N ALA A 31 8.47 9.92 14.16
CA ALA A 31 8.79 10.16 15.55
C ALA A 31 8.00 9.19 16.45
N ILE A 32 8.68 8.60 17.43
CA ILE A 32 8.04 7.79 18.47
C ILE A 32 7.35 8.71 19.48
N GLY A 33 6.22 8.25 20.03
CA GLY A 33 5.38 8.89 21.03
C GLY A 33 6.08 9.10 22.38
N VAL A 34 5.33 9.66 23.33
CA VAL A 34 5.86 10.06 24.65
C VAL A 34 6.35 8.86 25.47
N ASP A 35 5.83 7.67 25.21
CA ASP A 35 6.24 6.44 25.89
C ASP A 35 7.55 5.84 25.36
N ASN A 36 8.13 6.40 24.29
CA ASN A 36 9.33 5.92 23.60
C ASN A 36 9.21 4.50 23.03
N ILE A 37 7.99 3.98 22.87
CA ILE A 37 7.72 2.64 22.32
C ILE A 37 6.78 2.72 21.12
N HIS A 38 5.70 3.50 21.23
CA HIS A 38 4.63 3.53 20.23
C HIS A 38 4.54 4.90 19.55
N HIS A 39 3.99 4.96 18.34
CA HIS A 39 3.61 6.22 17.70
C HIS A 39 2.26 6.71 18.23
N ASP A 40 2.21 7.95 18.75
CA ASP A 40 0.98 8.54 19.25
C ASP A 40 0.12 9.04 18.08
N VAL A 41 -1.08 8.48 17.93
CA VAL A 41 -2.03 8.82 16.87
C VAL A 41 -3.35 9.29 17.49
N PHE A 42 -3.82 10.45 17.06
CA PHE A 42 -5.13 10.99 17.40
C PHE A 42 -6.04 11.00 16.17
N LEU A 43 -7.20 10.34 16.28
CA LEU A 43 -8.21 10.31 15.24
C LEU A 43 -9.32 11.32 15.55
N SER A 44 -9.94 11.86 14.50
CA SER A 44 -11.11 12.76 14.57
C SER A 44 -12.16 12.26 15.59
N PRO A 45 -12.49 13.04 16.63
CA PRO A 45 -13.53 12.69 17.60
C PRO A 45 -14.89 12.46 16.95
N LYS A 46 -15.25 13.29 15.96
CA LYS A 46 -16.49 13.14 15.19
C LYS A 46 -16.51 11.81 14.43
N PHE A 47 -15.41 11.46 13.77
CA PHE A 47 -15.29 10.16 13.11
C PHE A 47 -15.42 8.99 14.08
N VAL A 48 -14.66 9.02 15.19
CA VAL A 48 -14.67 7.96 16.19
C VAL A 48 -16.07 7.72 16.75
N GLN A 49 -16.81 8.79 17.05
CA GLN A 49 -18.18 8.65 17.57
C GLN A 49 -19.14 8.07 16.54
N ILE A 50 -19.14 8.59 15.30
CA ILE A 50 -20.01 8.09 14.23
C ILE A 50 -19.68 6.65 13.86
N ALA A 51 -18.40 6.28 13.84
CA ALA A 51 -17.97 4.92 13.59
C ALA A 51 -18.43 3.95 14.69
N ARG A 52 -18.35 4.35 15.98
CA ARG A 52 -18.88 3.55 17.09
C ARG A 52 -20.38 3.30 16.95
N ASP A 53 -21.14 4.34 16.69
CA ASP A 53 -22.60 4.25 16.54
C ASP A 53 -22.97 3.37 15.34
N TYR A 54 -22.28 3.56 14.20
CA TYR A 54 -22.46 2.71 13.02
C TYR A 54 -22.13 1.24 13.30
N LEU A 55 -20.97 0.94 13.90
CA LEU A 55 -20.57 -0.43 14.20
C LEU A 55 -21.55 -1.10 15.17
N PHE A 56 -22.01 -0.37 16.20
CA PHE A 56 -23.02 -0.84 17.13
C PHE A 56 -24.34 -1.18 16.41
N ASP A 57 -24.83 -0.28 15.55
CA ASP A 57 -26.07 -0.50 14.79
C ASP A 57 -25.94 -1.68 13.81
N VAL A 58 -24.79 -1.86 13.15
CA VAL A 58 -24.53 -3.00 12.25
C VAL A 58 -24.55 -4.32 13.03
N ILE A 59 -23.84 -4.40 14.17
CA ILE A 59 -23.83 -5.60 15.02
C ILE A 59 -25.24 -5.91 15.51
N ARG A 60 -25.95 -4.90 16.00
CA ARG A 60 -27.33 -5.06 16.48
C ARG A 60 -28.27 -5.50 15.37
N HIS A 61 -28.19 -4.91 14.18
CA HIS A 61 -29.01 -5.31 13.03
C HIS A 61 -28.72 -6.75 12.59
N SER A 62 -27.46 -7.17 12.62
CA SER A 62 -27.06 -8.53 12.25
C SER A 62 -27.52 -9.62 13.24
N THR A 63 -27.84 -9.22 14.48
CA THR A 63 -28.19 -10.13 15.59
C THR A 63 -29.68 -10.04 15.97
N SER A 64 -30.38 -8.99 15.55
CA SER A 64 -31.72 -8.63 16.04
C SER A 64 -32.75 -9.73 15.86
N ASN A 65 -32.87 -10.27 14.64
CA ASN A 65 -33.86 -11.28 14.28
C ASN A 65 -33.56 -12.64 14.91
N THR A 66 -32.28 -12.95 15.15
CA THR A 66 -31.85 -14.29 15.59
C THR A 66 -31.81 -14.40 17.11
N TYR A 67 -31.22 -13.42 17.78
CA TYR A 67 -30.94 -13.49 19.22
C TYR A 67 -31.75 -12.49 20.05
N LEU A 68 -32.16 -11.36 19.45
CA LEU A 68 -32.81 -10.26 20.18
C LEU A 68 -34.30 -10.08 19.85
N ALA A 69 -34.95 -11.08 19.27
CA ALA A 69 -36.36 -11.02 18.91
C ALA A 69 -37.25 -10.74 20.14
N GLY A 70 -37.94 -9.60 20.16
CA GLY A 70 -38.79 -9.16 21.29
C GLY A 70 -38.04 -8.44 22.42
N LEU A 71 -36.75 -8.13 22.26
CA LEU A 71 -35.98 -7.24 23.13
C LEU A 71 -35.89 -5.84 22.50
N GLU A 72 -36.68 -4.89 23.01
CA GLU A 72 -36.59 -3.49 22.62
C GLU A 72 -35.44 -2.79 23.37
N LEU A 73 -34.21 -3.07 22.96
CA LEU A 73 -33.00 -2.38 23.44
C LEU A 73 -32.88 -1.01 22.75
N ARG A 74 -33.60 0.03 23.21
CA ARG A 74 -33.74 1.37 22.53
C ARG A 74 -34.36 1.31 21.12
N ALA A 75 -34.81 2.46 20.61
CA ALA A 75 -35.31 2.60 19.24
C ALA A 75 -34.22 2.19 18.23
N SER A 76 -34.53 1.24 17.35
CA SER A 76 -33.60 0.76 16.31
C SER A 76 -33.49 1.81 15.21
N ARG A 77 -32.32 2.41 15.03
CA ARG A 77 -31.98 3.13 13.79
C ARG A 77 -31.39 2.13 12.80
N SER A 78 -31.70 2.29 11.52
CA SER A 78 -31.00 1.54 10.47
C SER A 78 -29.55 2.03 10.39
N PRO A 79 -28.56 1.15 10.21
CA PRO A 79 -27.17 1.58 10.07
C PRO A 79 -27.00 2.57 8.91
N ASP A 80 -26.48 3.77 9.19
CA ASP A 80 -26.19 4.78 8.16
C ASP A 80 -24.86 4.48 7.44
N GLY A 81 -24.90 3.52 6.52
CA GLY A 81 -23.73 3.15 5.72
C GLY A 81 -23.26 4.24 4.76
N THR A 82 -24.15 5.15 4.34
CA THR A 82 -23.82 6.28 3.46
C THR A 82 -23.04 7.36 4.18
N GLY A 83 -23.51 7.76 5.37
CA GLY A 83 -22.83 8.73 6.22
C GLY A 83 -21.45 8.23 6.67
N PHE A 84 -21.36 6.96 7.07
CA PHE A 84 -20.09 6.34 7.45
C PHE A 84 -19.08 6.34 6.30
N ARG A 85 -19.48 5.93 5.08
CA ARG A 85 -18.60 5.94 3.89
C ARG A 85 -18.08 7.33 3.56
N LYS A 86 -18.96 8.34 3.58
CA LYS A 86 -18.59 9.73 3.32
C LYS A 86 -17.55 10.20 4.32
N LEU A 87 -17.79 9.97 5.61
CA LEU A 87 -16.88 10.42 6.66
C LEU A 87 -15.54 9.67 6.63
N LEU A 88 -15.55 8.37 6.31
CA LEU A 88 -14.34 7.58 6.09
C LEU A 88 -13.52 8.14 4.93
N SER A 89 -14.17 8.50 3.81
CA SER A 89 -13.50 9.15 2.68
C SER A 89 -12.89 10.50 3.07
N GLU A 90 -13.58 11.32 3.85
CA GLU A 90 -13.07 12.61 4.33
C GLU A 90 -11.82 12.45 5.23
N VAL A 91 -11.83 11.47 6.14
CA VAL A 91 -10.68 11.18 7.01
C VAL A 91 -9.47 10.67 6.20
N LEU A 92 -9.68 9.76 5.25
CA LEU A 92 -8.60 9.26 4.38
C LEU A 92 -8.06 10.32 3.42
N GLN A 93 -8.90 11.26 2.98
CA GLN A 93 -8.43 12.44 2.23
C GLN A 93 -7.61 13.37 3.12
N SER A 94 -8.01 13.55 4.39
CA SER A 94 -7.26 14.34 5.36
C SER A 94 -5.88 13.74 5.60
N SER A 95 -5.78 12.42 5.81
CA SER A 95 -4.50 11.73 6.03
C SER A 95 -3.53 11.88 4.86
N LEU A 96 -3.98 11.65 3.63
CA LEU A 96 -3.16 11.83 2.41
C LEU A 96 -2.66 13.26 2.28
N THR A 97 -3.51 14.20 2.64
CA THR A 97 -3.21 15.61 2.46
C THR A 97 -2.24 16.12 3.51
N GLN A 98 -2.36 15.66 4.76
CA GLN A 98 -1.35 15.89 5.80
C GLN A 98 0.00 15.28 5.42
N ALA A 99 0.01 14.03 4.97
CA ALA A 99 1.22 13.38 4.49
C ALA A 99 1.91 14.17 3.36
N LYS A 100 1.12 14.72 2.42
CA LYS A 100 1.66 15.52 1.31
C LYS A 100 2.26 16.84 1.80
N TYR A 101 1.60 17.51 2.75
CA TYR A 101 2.10 18.73 3.38
C TYR A 101 3.47 18.53 4.06
N TYR A 102 3.60 17.46 4.85
CA TYR A 102 4.87 17.10 5.49
C TYR A 102 5.87 16.40 4.55
N LYS A 103 5.50 16.19 3.28
CA LYS A 103 6.31 15.47 2.27
C LYS A 103 6.74 14.07 2.75
N ASN A 104 5.89 13.39 3.52
CA ASN A 104 6.18 12.09 4.10
C ASN A 104 4.94 11.17 4.03
N ILE A 105 5.01 10.16 3.17
CA ILE A 105 3.93 9.19 2.94
C ILE A 105 3.70 8.26 4.15
N GLU A 106 4.72 8.03 4.99
CA GLU A 106 4.62 7.17 6.17
C GLU A 106 3.57 7.68 7.15
N ILE A 107 3.30 9.00 7.15
CA ILE A 107 2.25 9.61 7.95
C ILE A 107 0.86 9.11 7.53
N ASP A 108 0.59 8.99 6.23
CA ASP A 108 -0.68 8.45 5.72
C ASP A 108 -0.81 6.96 6.05
N LEU A 109 0.27 6.18 5.90
CA LEU A 109 0.32 4.77 6.27
C LEU A 109 0.08 4.56 7.77
N LEU A 110 0.69 5.39 8.62
CA LEU A 110 0.47 5.40 10.07
C LEU A 110 -1.01 5.66 10.41
N PHE A 111 -1.64 6.64 9.76
CA PHE A 111 -3.05 6.94 9.99
C PHE A 111 -3.96 5.80 9.54
N ARG A 112 -3.64 5.11 8.44
CA ARG A 112 -4.39 3.94 7.97
C ARG A 112 -4.27 2.77 8.93
N LEU A 113 -3.06 2.50 9.43
CA LEU A 113 -2.84 1.50 10.47
C LEU A 113 -3.60 1.86 11.75
N GLY A 114 -3.58 3.13 12.17
CA GLY A 114 -4.36 3.62 13.31
C GLY A 114 -5.87 3.45 13.13
N LEU A 115 -6.38 3.71 11.93
CA LEU A 115 -7.77 3.49 11.55
C LEU A 115 -8.14 2.00 11.57
N LEU A 116 -7.32 1.14 10.98
CA LEU A 116 -7.53 -0.32 10.99
C LEU A 116 -7.50 -0.87 12.42
N LYS A 117 -6.55 -0.40 13.25
CA LYS A 117 -6.48 -0.75 14.67
C LYS A 117 -7.76 -0.35 15.40
N PHE A 118 -8.22 0.87 15.17
CA PHE A 118 -9.46 1.36 15.77
C PHE A 118 -10.66 0.51 15.34
N LEU A 119 -10.86 0.29 14.04
CA LEU A 119 -12.02 -0.44 13.52
C LEU A 119 -12.05 -1.90 13.99
N THR A 120 -10.92 -2.61 13.93
CA THR A 120 -10.83 -4.03 14.33
C THR A 120 -11.08 -4.19 15.85
N PHE A 121 -10.52 -3.31 16.66
CA PHE A 121 -10.74 -3.29 18.11
C PHE A 121 -12.18 -2.90 18.48
N GLU A 122 -12.73 -1.87 17.83
CA GLU A 122 -14.04 -1.31 18.16
C GLU A 122 -15.19 -2.28 17.83
N ILE A 123 -15.06 -3.13 16.80
CA ILE A 123 -16.05 -4.21 16.53
C ILE A 123 -16.21 -5.12 17.76
N GLY A 124 -15.08 -5.53 18.37
CA GLY A 124 -15.09 -6.38 19.57
C GLY A 124 -15.69 -5.68 20.79
N ASN A 125 -15.42 -4.38 20.95
CA ASN A 125 -15.98 -3.56 22.03
C ASN A 125 -17.48 -3.35 21.88
N GLN A 126 -17.96 -3.02 20.68
CA GLN A 126 -19.38 -2.80 20.45
C GLN A 126 -20.19 -4.09 20.60
N PHE A 127 -19.61 -5.24 20.25
CA PHE A 127 -20.21 -6.54 20.59
C PHE A 127 -20.35 -6.73 22.11
N ALA A 128 -19.30 -6.42 22.88
CA ALA A 128 -19.34 -6.50 24.35
C ALA A 128 -20.36 -5.52 24.95
N ASN A 129 -20.46 -4.30 24.41
CA ASN A 129 -21.44 -3.30 24.81
C ASN A 129 -22.88 -3.78 24.56
N LEU A 130 -23.15 -4.44 23.44
CA LEU A 130 -24.47 -5.02 23.15
C LEU A 130 -24.87 -6.08 24.20
N ILE A 131 -23.94 -6.95 24.59
CA ILE A 131 -24.16 -7.94 25.65
C ILE A 131 -24.43 -7.25 27.00
N LEU A 132 -23.66 -6.21 27.31
CA LEU A 132 -23.81 -5.44 28.54
C LEU A 132 -25.16 -4.71 28.59
N GLU A 133 -25.59 -4.08 27.49
CA GLU A 133 -26.90 -3.42 27.39
C GLU A 133 -28.04 -4.44 27.62
N GLY A 134 -27.94 -5.63 27.04
CA GLY A 134 -28.89 -6.72 27.27
C GLY A 134 -28.98 -7.13 28.75
N LYS A 135 -27.85 -7.22 29.45
CA LYS A 135 -27.81 -7.54 30.90
C LYS A 135 -28.39 -6.39 31.74
N GLU A 136 -28.05 -5.15 31.42
CA GLU A 136 -28.61 -3.97 32.11
C GLU A 136 -30.11 -3.83 31.91
N TRP A 137 -30.62 -4.14 30.73
CA TRP A 137 -32.06 -4.09 30.43
C TRP A 137 -32.85 -5.03 31.34
N ILE A 138 -32.31 -6.22 31.62
CA ILE A 138 -32.90 -7.17 32.58
C ILE A 138 -32.88 -6.58 33.99
N ARG A 139 -31.71 -6.04 34.41
CA ARG A 139 -31.53 -5.45 35.75
C ARG A 139 -32.44 -4.25 36.01
N LYS A 140 -32.62 -3.38 35.02
CA LYS A 140 -33.46 -2.17 35.12
C LYS A 140 -34.94 -2.48 35.37
N ARG A 141 -35.40 -3.71 35.07
CA ARG A 141 -36.77 -4.17 35.34
C ARG A 141 -36.99 -4.71 36.76
N GLY A 142 -35.95 -4.75 37.59
CA GLY A 142 -36.01 -5.11 39.00
C GLY A 142 -35.91 -6.62 39.28
N GLU A 143 -35.61 -6.97 40.54
CA GLU A 143 -35.28 -8.34 40.97
C GLU A 143 -36.39 -9.38 40.66
N HIS A 144 -37.66 -8.95 40.74
CA HIS A 144 -38.80 -9.80 40.44
C HIS A 144 -38.81 -10.24 38.96
N PHE A 145 -38.45 -9.33 38.05
CA PHE A 145 -38.32 -9.66 36.64
C PHE A 145 -37.09 -10.53 36.40
N GLU A 146 -35.96 -10.28 37.06
CA GLU A 146 -34.73 -11.06 36.86
C GLU A 146 -34.87 -12.56 37.15
N ARG A 147 -35.78 -12.91 38.08
CA ARG A 147 -36.15 -14.29 38.47
C ARG A 147 -37.30 -14.86 37.65
N SER A 148 -37.88 -14.08 36.74
CA SER A 148 -38.99 -14.53 35.89
C SER A 148 -38.50 -15.49 34.80
N GLN A 149 -39.40 -16.35 34.33
CA GLN A 149 -39.16 -17.23 33.18
C GLN A 149 -38.74 -16.44 31.93
N GLN A 150 -39.33 -15.27 31.71
CA GLN A 150 -39.00 -14.40 30.57
C GLN A 150 -37.55 -13.91 30.65
N ALA A 151 -37.07 -13.50 31.83
CA ALA A 151 -35.67 -13.11 31.99
C ALA A 151 -34.70 -14.29 31.80
N HIS A 152 -35.08 -15.51 32.21
CA HIS A 152 -34.28 -16.71 31.93
C HIS A 152 -34.14 -16.99 30.43
N VAL A 153 -35.23 -16.86 29.66
CA VAL A 153 -35.19 -17.01 28.18
C VAL A 153 -34.26 -15.96 27.56
N ILE A 154 -34.32 -14.72 28.02
CA ILE A 154 -33.45 -13.64 27.54
C ILE A 154 -31.98 -13.90 27.90
N LYS A 155 -31.69 -14.33 29.14
CA LYS A 155 -30.33 -14.71 29.57
C LYS A 155 -29.77 -15.85 28.71
N ALA A 156 -30.59 -16.85 28.37
CA ALA A 156 -30.19 -17.94 27.49
C ALA A 156 -29.84 -17.43 26.08
N ARG A 157 -30.67 -16.57 25.49
CA ARG A 157 -30.39 -15.95 24.18
C ARG A 157 -29.14 -15.07 24.18
N LEU A 158 -28.88 -14.33 25.26
CA LEU A 158 -27.63 -13.56 25.40
C LEU A 158 -26.40 -14.49 25.50
N SER A 159 -26.55 -15.64 26.15
CA SER A 159 -25.51 -16.68 26.21
C SER A 159 -25.25 -17.31 24.84
N GLU A 160 -26.30 -17.57 24.06
CA GLU A 160 -26.20 -18.02 22.66
C GLU A 160 -25.55 -16.98 21.75
N LEU A 161 -25.90 -15.69 21.91
CA LEU A 161 -25.24 -14.62 21.19
C LEU A 161 -23.75 -14.56 21.54
N GLN A 162 -23.42 -14.69 22.84
CA GLN A 162 -22.03 -14.69 23.32
C GLN A 162 -21.22 -15.87 22.75
N SER A 163 -21.83 -17.07 22.62
CA SER A 163 -21.17 -18.21 21.97
C SER A 163 -21.03 -18.03 20.45
N ALA A 164 -21.93 -17.26 19.82
CA ALA A 164 -21.88 -16.91 18.40
C ALA A 164 -20.93 -15.74 18.06
N ARG A 165 -20.16 -15.21 19.03
CA ARG A 165 -19.27 -14.04 18.86
C ARG A 165 -18.45 -14.08 17.58
N ARG A 166 -17.70 -15.16 17.33
CA ARG A 166 -16.82 -15.27 16.15
C ARG A 166 -17.57 -15.11 14.83
N SER A 167 -18.75 -15.71 14.72
CA SER A 167 -19.60 -15.61 13.52
C SER A 167 -20.13 -14.19 13.30
N VAL A 168 -20.56 -13.52 14.38
CA VAL A 168 -21.04 -12.13 14.32
C VAL A 168 -19.88 -11.19 13.96
N VAL A 169 -18.74 -11.30 14.64
CA VAL A 169 -17.55 -10.48 14.38
C VAL A 169 -17.04 -10.69 12.96
N ARG A 170 -16.99 -11.93 12.45
CA ARG A 170 -16.61 -12.20 11.06
C ARG A 170 -17.53 -11.50 10.08
N ARG A 171 -18.86 -11.62 10.23
CA ARG A 171 -19.83 -11.02 9.30
C ARG A 171 -19.71 -9.50 9.27
N VAL A 172 -19.66 -8.88 10.46
CA VAL A 172 -19.52 -7.43 10.61
C VAL A 172 -18.16 -6.96 10.10
N GLY A 173 -17.09 -7.66 10.47
CA GLY A 173 -15.72 -7.39 10.02
C GLY A 173 -15.57 -7.47 8.51
N GLN A 174 -16.14 -8.48 7.86
CA GLN A 174 -16.17 -8.58 6.39
C GLN A 174 -16.89 -7.40 5.73
N GLN A 175 -18.02 -6.95 6.29
CA GLN A 175 -18.76 -5.79 5.78
C GLN A 175 -17.97 -4.49 5.94
N VAL A 176 -17.32 -4.30 7.09
CA VAL A 176 -16.47 -3.13 7.35
C VAL A 176 -15.23 -3.14 6.46
N ALA A 177 -14.55 -4.28 6.34
CA ALA A 177 -13.40 -4.46 5.46
C ALA A 177 -13.76 -4.13 4.00
N GLN A 178 -14.91 -4.63 3.51
CA GLN A 178 -15.38 -4.31 2.17
C GLN A 178 -15.64 -2.80 2.01
N THR A 179 -16.24 -2.16 3.02
CA THR A 179 -16.49 -0.72 2.98
C THR A 179 -15.18 0.08 2.91
N VAL A 180 -14.15 -0.33 3.66
CA VAL A 180 -12.82 0.29 3.61
C VAL A 180 -12.19 0.12 2.22
N ILE A 181 -12.23 -1.10 1.66
CA ILE A 181 -11.70 -1.40 0.31
C ILE A 181 -12.44 -0.56 -0.75
N ASP A 182 -13.77 -0.49 -0.70
CA ASP A 182 -14.56 0.28 -1.65
C ASP A 182 -14.18 1.77 -1.62
N VAL A 183 -14.00 2.36 -0.43
CA VAL A 183 -13.58 3.76 -0.32
C VAL A 183 -12.15 3.94 -0.85
N GLU A 184 -11.27 2.98 -0.55
CA GLU A 184 -9.88 3.00 -0.97
C GLU A 184 -9.71 2.98 -2.49
N ASP A 185 -10.41 2.08 -3.17
CA ASP A 185 -10.28 1.85 -4.61
C ASP A 185 -10.92 2.95 -5.48
N ASN A 186 -11.79 3.76 -4.88
CA ASN A 186 -12.51 4.82 -5.59
C ASN A 186 -11.70 6.13 -5.65
N VAL A 187 -12.07 7.10 -4.83
CA VAL A 187 -11.51 8.47 -4.89
C VAL A 187 -10.11 8.52 -4.28
N ILE A 188 -9.86 7.70 -3.25
CA ILE A 188 -8.64 7.75 -2.45
C ILE A 188 -7.43 7.27 -3.27
N ALA A 189 -7.52 6.16 -3.98
CA ALA A 189 -6.44 5.67 -4.84
C ALA A 189 -6.05 6.70 -5.93
N LYS A 190 -7.04 7.33 -6.57
CA LYS A 190 -6.79 8.39 -7.57
C LYS A 190 -6.12 9.62 -6.95
N THR A 191 -6.60 10.03 -5.77
CA THR A 191 -6.02 11.16 -5.02
C THR A 191 -4.59 10.85 -4.60
N ARG A 192 -4.30 9.64 -4.11
CA ARG A 192 -2.94 9.21 -3.76
C ARG A 192 -2.01 9.30 -4.97
N ARG A 193 -2.40 8.72 -6.11
CA ARG A 193 -1.62 8.79 -7.35
C ARG A 193 -1.32 10.24 -7.74
N ALA A 194 -2.36 11.08 -7.71
CA ALA A 194 -2.25 12.49 -8.02
C ALA A 194 -1.25 13.25 -7.11
N LEU A 195 -1.09 12.84 -5.85
CA LEU A 195 -0.23 13.51 -4.88
C LEU A 195 1.19 12.91 -4.78
N PHE A 196 1.33 11.60 -4.94
CA PHE A 196 2.56 10.86 -4.64
C PHE A 196 3.06 9.95 -5.77
N GLY A 197 2.29 9.74 -6.85
CA GLY A 197 2.60 8.74 -7.87
C GLY A 197 2.14 7.32 -7.48
N GLU A 198 2.61 6.31 -8.23
CA GLU A 198 2.21 4.90 -8.07
C GLU A 198 3.16 4.06 -7.19
N ASP A 199 4.35 4.57 -6.86
CA ASP A 199 5.43 3.81 -6.22
C ASP A 199 5.02 3.16 -4.88
N PHE A 200 4.06 3.78 -4.18
CA PHE A 200 3.61 3.35 -2.85
C PHE A 200 2.43 2.37 -2.88
N ALA A 201 1.86 2.05 -4.05
CA ALA A 201 0.68 1.20 -4.18
C ALA A 201 0.74 -0.14 -3.40
N PRO A 202 1.87 -0.88 -3.37
CA PRO A 202 1.95 -2.15 -2.64
C PRO A 202 1.62 -2.05 -1.15
N TYR A 203 1.96 -0.95 -0.48
CA TYR A 203 1.66 -0.76 0.95
C TYR A 203 0.16 -0.65 1.21
N TYR A 204 -0.58 -0.05 0.26
CA TYR A 204 -2.02 0.12 0.36
C TYR A 204 -2.77 -1.17 0.02
N GLU A 205 -2.26 -1.97 -0.91
CA GLU A 205 -2.78 -3.33 -1.14
C GLU A 205 -2.65 -4.19 0.11
N LEU A 206 -1.52 -4.07 0.82
CA LEU A 206 -1.30 -4.77 2.09
C LEU A 206 -2.37 -4.34 3.13
N CYS A 207 -2.70 -3.05 3.25
CA CYS A 207 -3.76 -2.56 4.14
C CYS A 207 -5.18 -3.07 3.83
N LYS A 208 -5.44 -3.67 2.65
CA LYS A 208 -6.75 -4.24 2.30
C LYS A 208 -6.96 -5.66 2.82
N ASN A 209 -5.97 -6.22 3.52
CA ASN A 209 -6.04 -7.58 4.01
C ASN A 209 -7.21 -7.80 4.98
N ARG A 210 -8.13 -8.71 4.62
CA ARG A 210 -9.38 -8.96 5.36
C ARG A 210 -9.18 -9.83 6.60
N LEU A 211 -8.05 -10.52 6.74
CA LEU A 211 -7.78 -11.44 7.85
C LEU A 211 -7.68 -10.69 9.19
N ILE A 212 -7.22 -9.44 9.19
CA ILE A 212 -7.10 -8.61 10.41
C ILE A 212 -8.47 -8.30 11.06
N PHE A 213 -9.57 -8.48 10.32
CA PHE A 213 -10.93 -8.28 10.85
C PHE A 213 -11.54 -9.55 11.47
N LEU A 214 -10.80 -10.67 11.48
CA LEU A 214 -11.24 -11.92 12.10
C LEU A 214 -10.87 -11.94 13.59
N ASP A 215 -11.78 -12.42 14.44
CA ASP A 215 -11.53 -12.60 15.86
C ASP A 215 -10.49 -13.73 16.08
N GLY A 216 -9.25 -13.36 16.37
CA GLY A 216 -8.14 -14.30 16.56
C GLY A 216 -7.52 -14.87 15.27
N GLY A 217 -7.76 -14.24 14.12
CA GLY A 217 -7.08 -14.56 12.84
C GLY A 217 -7.41 -15.92 12.21
N LYS A 218 -8.29 -16.74 12.83
CA LYS A 218 -8.67 -18.06 12.33
C LYS A 218 -10.19 -18.26 12.36
N ASP A 219 -10.80 -18.46 11.19
CA ASP A 219 -12.21 -18.82 11.05
C ASP A 219 -12.43 -19.79 9.88
N ASP A 220 -12.91 -21.00 10.15
CA ASP A 220 -13.06 -22.05 9.15
C ASP A 220 -14.06 -21.71 8.03
N VAL A 221 -15.11 -20.96 8.36
CA VAL A 221 -16.11 -20.55 7.36
C VAL A 221 -15.47 -19.54 6.41
N PHE A 222 -14.72 -18.58 6.96
CA PHE A 222 -13.97 -17.61 6.16
C PHE A 222 -12.95 -18.28 5.24
N PHE A 223 -12.17 -19.24 5.75
CA PHE A 223 -11.20 -19.96 4.93
C PHE A 223 -11.89 -20.78 3.85
N LEU A 224 -12.99 -21.48 4.15
CA LEU A 224 -13.75 -22.21 3.13
C LEU A 224 -14.30 -21.30 2.02
N GLU A 225 -14.70 -20.07 2.35
CA GLU A 225 -15.28 -19.12 1.39
C GLU A 225 -14.22 -18.39 0.54
N HIS A 226 -13.02 -18.16 1.06
CA HIS A 226 -12.03 -17.26 0.45
C HIS A 226 -10.65 -17.87 0.17
N TYR A 227 -10.32 -19.01 0.78
CA TYR A 227 -9.01 -19.66 0.69
C TYR A 227 -9.19 -21.18 0.64
N ILE A 228 -8.10 -21.93 0.79
CA ILE A 228 -8.18 -23.36 1.07
C ILE A 228 -8.35 -23.62 2.57
N LEU A 229 -9.33 -24.47 2.92
CA LEU A 229 -9.54 -24.89 4.31
C LEU A 229 -8.53 -25.99 4.69
N LEU A 230 -7.42 -25.60 5.30
CA LEU A 230 -6.39 -26.50 5.84
C LEU A 230 -6.73 -27.06 7.22
N GLY A 231 -6.02 -28.11 7.62
CA GLY A 231 -6.15 -28.74 8.94
C GLY A 231 -5.80 -27.80 10.07
N ASN A 232 -6.62 -27.86 11.13
CA ASN A 232 -6.45 -27.06 12.34
C ASN A 232 -6.13 -27.90 13.57
N TYR A 233 -6.29 -29.23 13.52
CA TYR A 233 -5.94 -30.09 14.65
C TYR A 233 -4.48 -30.52 14.58
N ALA A 234 -3.84 -30.71 15.73
CA ALA A 234 -2.41 -30.99 15.82
C ALA A 234 -1.94 -32.24 15.04
N ARG A 235 -2.84 -33.20 14.80
CA ARG A 235 -2.57 -34.45 14.08
C ARG A 235 -3.00 -34.42 12.61
N ASP A 236 -3.52 -33.30 12.13
CA ASP A 236 -3.92 -33.19 10.72
C ASP A 236 -2.64 -33.10 9.86
N PRO A 237 -2.51 -33.90 8.80
CA PRO A 237 -1.30 -33.91 7.96
C PRO A 237 -1.26 -32.71 6.98
N ASP A 238 -2.41 -32.09 6.72
CA ASP A 238 -2.59 -30.95 5.81
C ASP A 238 -2.59 -29.60 6.55
N ARG A 239 -1.88 -29.48 7.67
CA ARG A 239 -1.73 -28.23 8.40
C ARG A 239 -0.91 -27.21 7.60
N PHE A 240 -1.15 -25.93 7.85
CA PHE A 240 -0.39 -24.86 7.22
C PHE A 240 1.13 -25.01 7.42
N GLU A 241 1.58 -25.31 8.65
CA GLU A 241 3.01 -25.43 8.95
C GLU A 241 3.65 -26.61 8.20
N ALA A 242 2.96 -27.75 8.12
CA ALA A 242 3.42 -28.92 7.39
C ALA A 242 3.50 -28.66 5.87
N MET A 243 2.53 -27.92 5.33
CA MET A 243 2.54 -27.54 3.92
C MET A 243 3.62 -26.50 3.61
N ASP A 244 3.85 -25.53 4.50
CA ASP A 244 4.92 -24.55 4.34
C ASP A 244 6.29 -25.25 4.31
N GLU A 245 6.54 -26.17 5.23
CA GLU A 245 7.76 -27.00 5.24
C GLU A 245 7.90 -27.81 3.95
N LEU A 246 6.83 -28.47 3.48
CA LEU A 246 6.84 -29.24 2.23
C LEU A 246 7.21 -28.37 1.02
N PHE A 247 6.63 -27.18 0.90
CA PHE A 247 6.92 -26.28 -0.23
C PHE A 247 8.32 -25.68 -0.15
N GLN A 248 8.82 -25.36 1.05
CA GLN A 248 10.20 -24.89 1.23
C GLN A 248 11.22 -25.98 0.87
N GLU A 249 10.98 -27.23 1.29
CA GLU A 249 11.82 -28.37 0.92
C GLU A 249 11.77 -28.63 -0.58
N PHE A 250 10.57 -28.55 -1.18
CA PHE A 250 10.40 -28.70 -2.62
C PHE A 250 11.20 -27.65 -3.42
N LEU A 251 11.17 -26.37 -3.01
CA LEU A 251 11.97 -25.32 -3.66
C LEU A 251 13.48 -25.55 -3.50
N ARG A 252 13.90 -26.07 -2.34
CA ARG A 252 15.31 -26.41 -2.07
C ARG A 252 15.80 -27.49 -3.02
N GLU A 253 15.02 -28.55 -3.20
CA GLU A 253 15.35 -29.66 -4.11
C GLU A 253 15.27 -29.27 -5.59
N ALA A 254 14.36 -28.36 -5.94
CA ALA A 254 14.22 -27.85 -7.31
C ALA A 254 15.43 -26.99 -7.75
N GLY A 255 16.40 -26.74 -6.87
CA GLY A 255 17.66 -26.07 -7.20
C GLY A 255 17.49 -24.56 -7.43
N VAL A 256 16.52 -23.92 -6.78
CA VAL A 256 16.39 -22.46 -6.73
C VAL A 256 17.58 -21.92 -5.92
N THR A 257 18.69 -21.65 -6.60
CA THR A 257 19.92 -21.13 -6.00
C THR A 257 19.93 -19.61 -6.03
N PHE A 258 20.08 -19.02 -4.85
CA PHE A 258 20.31 -17.58 -4.68
C PHE A 258 21.64 -17.15 -5.32
N SER A 259 21.81 -15.84 -5.51
CA SER A 259 23.14 -15.23 -5.55
C SER A 259 23.92 -15.74 -4.32
N HIS A 260 24.94 -16.55 -4.55
CA HIS A 260 25.75 -17.16 -3.49
C HIS A 260 26.19 -16.08 -2.50
N ASP A 261 25.76 -16.19 -1.23
CA ASP A 261 26.37 -15.40 -0.16
C ASP A 261 27.67 -16.14 0.22
N PRO A 262 28.86 -15.59 -0.10
CA PRO A 262 30.12 -16.23 0.24
C PRO A 262 30.23 -16.50 1.75
N ALA A 263 29.58 -15.69 2.59
CA ALA A 263 29.58 -15.85 4.04
C ALA A 263 28.86 -17.12 4.53
N HIS A 264 27.82 -17.58 3.82
CA HIS A 264 27.12 -18.84 4.15
C HIS A 264 28.02 -20.06 3.90
N THR A 265 28.75 -20.05 2.78
CA THR A 265 29.66 -21.13 2.40
C THR A 265 30.84 -21.20 3.36
N GLU A 266 31.38 -20.04 3.74
CA GLU A 266 32.42 -19.92 4.76
C GLU A 266 31.96 -20.44 6.13
N ALA A 267 30.72 -20.15 6.54
CA ALA A 267 30.14 -20.64 7.79
C ALA A 267 30.00 -22.18 7.81
N ILE A 268 29.59 -22.80 6.70
CA ILE A 268 29.55 -24.27 6.57
C ILE A 268 30.97 -24.85 6.67
N GLN A 269 31.92 -24.31 5.92
CA GLN A 269 33.30 -24.79 5.92
C GLN A 269 33.95 -24.67 7.30
N ALA A 270 33.71 -23.54 7.99
CA ALA A 270 34.21 -23.31 9.35
C ALA A 270 33.62 -24.31 10.35
N HIS A 271 32.31 -24.56 10.32
CA HIS A 271 31.68 -25.53 11.21
C HIS A 271 32.15 -26.97 10.92
N THR A 272 32.25 -27.33 9.65
CA THR A 272 32.70 -28.67 9.23
C THR A 272 34.15 -28.92 9.62
N GLY A 273 35.03 -27.95 9.38
CA GLY A 273 36.45 -28.04 9.78
C GLY A 273 36.66 -28.14 11.28
N LEU A 274 35.82 -27.48 12.10
CA LEU A 274 35.85 -27.64 13.56
C LEU A 274 35.42 -29.04 14.01
N LEU A 275 34.41 -29.64 13.37
CA LEU A 275 34.00 -31.02 13.66
C LEU A 275 35.07 -32.04 13.27
N GLU A 276 35.74 -31.84 12.13
CA GLU A 276 36.87 -32.66 11.71
C GLU A 276 38.05 -32.56 12.69
N ALA A 277 38.36 -31.34 13.19
CA ALA A 277 39.38 -31.13 14.21
C ALA A 277 39.05 -31.84 15.53
N VAL A 278 37.79 -31.83 15.96
CA VAL A 278 37.34 -32.58 17.14
C VAL A 278 37.49 -34.08 16.93
N GLN A 279 37.08 -34.61 15.78
CA GLN A 279 37.25 -36.03 15.47
C GLN A 279 38.72 -36.44 15.47
N ALA A 280 39.61 -35.58 14.95
CA ALA A 280 41.06 -35.82 14.99
C ALA A 280 41.58 -35.86 16.43
N ILE A 281 41.24 -34.88 17.27
CA ILE A 281 41.67 -34.84 18.69
C ILE A 281 41.11 -36.04 19.47
N GLN A 282 39.85 -36.43 19.24
CA GLN A 282 39.26 -37.63 19.86
C GLN A 282 40.02 -38.90 19.46
N SER A 283 40.38 -39.03 18.18
CA SER A 283 41.20 -40.15 17.71
C SER A 283 42.59 -40.16 18.36
N GLU A 284 43.21 -39.00 18.57
CA GLU A 284 44.50 -38.88 19.26
C GLU A 284 44.38 -39.24 20.75
N ILE A 285 43.33 -38.78 21.45
CA ILE A 285 43.04 -39.14 22.84
C ILE A 285 42.91 -40.66 22.97
N THR A 286 42.09 -41.30 22.13
CA THR A 286 41.92 -42.77 22.18
C THR A 286 43.23 -43.53 21.96
N ASN A 287 44.09 -43.06 21.05
CA ASN A 287 45.41 -43.66 20.80
C ASN A 287 46.36 -43.44 22.00
N LEU A 288 46.36 -42.24 22.59
CA LEU A 288 47.16 -41.94 23.79
C LEU A 288 46.69 -42.73 25.02
N GLU A 289 45.38 -42.95 25.18
CA GLU A 289 44.82 -43.82 26.22
C GLU A 289 45.26 -45.27 26.05
N GLU A 290 45.24 -45.79 24.81
CA GLU A 290 45.73 -47.12 24.49
C GLU A 290 47.24 -47.26 24.78
N GLN A 291 48.04 -46.26 24.42
CA GLN A 291 49.48 -46.21 24.71
C GLN A 291 49.76 -46.12 26.21
N ARG A 292 48.99 -45.33 26.95
CA ARG A 292 49.08 -45.21 28.41
C ARG A 292 48.78 -46.55 29.07
N GLU A 293 47.69 -47.21 28.67
CA GLU A 293 47.29 -48.51 29.22
C GLU A 293 48.30 -49.62 28.90
N ASN A 294 48.86 -49.63 27.69
CA ASN A 294 49.92 -50.55 27.31
C ASN A 294 51.22 -50.31 28.10
N THR A 295 51.59 -49.06 28.34
CA THR A 295 52.78 -48.68 29.12
C THR A 295 52.59 -48.99 30.60
N ARG A 296 51.39 -48.76 31.14
CA ARG A 296 50.99 -49.16 32.50
C ARG A 296 51.08 -50.67 32.69
N LYS A 297 50.51 -51.46 31.78
CA LYS A 297 50.63 -52.94 31.79
C LYS A 297 52.08 -53.43 31.73
N ARG A 298 52.96 -52.72 31.01
CA ARG A 298 54.41 -53.03 30.96
C ARG A 298 55.11 -52.69 32.27
N LEU A 299 54.75 -51.58 32.92
CA LEU A 299 55.26 -51.19 34.24
C LEU A 299 54.82 -52.20 35.33
N GLU A 300 53.53 -52.58 35.33
CA GLU A 300 52.98 -53.58 36.28
C GLU A 300 53.60 -54.98 36.08
N ARG A 301 53.96 -55.35 34.84
CA ARG A 301 54.72 -56.59 34.56
C ARG A 301 56.18 -56.55 35.01
N ASN A 302 56.78 -55.36 35.14
CA ASN A 302 58.16 -55.17 35.60
C ASN A 302 58.29 -55.07 37.14
N ASP A 303 57.19 -54.86 37.87
CA ASP A 303 57.15 -54.88 39.34
C ASP A 303 57.09 -56.32 39.93
N GLY A 304 57.04 -57.34 39.08
CA GLY A 304 57.22 -58.74 39.48
C GLY A 304 58.69 -59.08 39.76
N PHE A 305 58.97 -59.64 40.94
CA PHE A 305 60.31 -59.93 41.46
C PHE A 305 61.22 -60.82 40.56
N PHE A 306 60.73 -61.39 39.45
CA PHE A 306 61.42 -62.39 38.61
C PHE A 306 61.76 -61.95 37.18
N THR A 307 61.37 -60.75 36.72
CA THR A 307 61.53 -60.33 35.30
C THR A 307 62.58 -59.23 35.08
N LYS A 308 63.59 -59.12 35.95
CA LYS A 308 64.67 -58.11 35.82
C LYS A 308 65.78 -58.42 34.81
N PHE A 309 65.78 -59.60 34.18
CA PHE A 309 66.96 -60.08 33.42
C PHE A 309 66.83 -60.11 31.89
N LEU A 310 65.68 -59.74 31.29
CA LEU A 310 65.48 -59.91 29.84
C LEU A 310 64.78 -58.76 29.09
N ASN A 311 64.47 -57.61 29.72
CA ASN A 311 63.90 -56.45 29.02
C ASN A 311 64.61 -55.14 29.41
N SER A 312 65.12 -54.42 28.40
CA SER A 312 66.00 -53.25 28.51
C SER A 312 65.25 -51.91 28.72
N GLY A 313 64.28 -51.87 29.63
CA GLY A 313 63.60 -50.62 30.00
C GLY A 313 63.77 -50.34 31.48
N ASP A 314 64.49 -49.27 31.83
CA ASP A 314 64.61 -48.83 33.22
C ASP A 314 63.20 -48.46 33.76
N PRO A 315 62.77 -48.95 34.93
CA PRO A 315 61.51 -48.55 35.56
C PRO A 315 61.34 -47.02 35.70
N ALA A 316 62.44 -46.28 35.82
CA ALA A 316 62.42 -44.81 35.83
C ALA A 316 61.99 -44.22 34.48
N ASP A 317 62.44 -44.80 33.36
CA ASP A 317 62.11 -44.35 32.00
C ASP A 317 60.65 -44.64 31.65
N LEU A 318 60.12 -45.79 32.09
CA LEU A 318 58.69 -46.13 31.90
C LEU A 318 57.76 -45.21 32.69
N LYS A 319 58.14 -44.81 33.91
CA LYS A 319 57.39 -43.82 34.70
C LYS A 319 57.46 -42.42 34.08
N ALA A 320 58.63 -42.02 33.57
CA ALA A 320 58.78 -40.75 32.85
C ALA A 320 57.92 -40.73 31.57
N SER A 321 57.90 -41.82 30.81
CA SER A 321 57.05 -41.97 29.63
C SER A 321 55.55 -41.95 29.96
N LEU A 322 55.14 -42.53 31.09
CA LEU A 322 53.74 -42.52 31.52
C LEU A 322 53.29 -41.11 31.94
N ASN A 323 54.15 -40.36 32.65
CA ASN A 323 53.91 -38.95 32.98
C ASN A 323 53.85 -38.06 31.72
N ASP A 324 54.70 -38.31 30.72
CA ASP A 324 54.66 -37.60 29.44
C ASP A 324 53.36 -37.91 28.67
N LEU A 325 52.91 -39.17 28.64
CA LEU A 325 51.63 -39.55 28.05
C LEU A 325 50.43 -38.93 28.78
N GLU A 326 50.45 -38.87 30.12
CA GLU A 326 49.40 -38.18 30.90
C GLU A 326 49.40 -36.67 30.66
N ALA A 327 50.57 -36.03 30.54
CA ALA A 327 50.67 -34.62 30.17
C ALA A 327 50.11 -34.35 28.76
N ARG A 328 50.39 -35.24 27.80
CA ARG A 328 49.86 -35.15 26.43
C ARG A 328 48.36 -35.40 26.36
N LEU A 329 47.82 -36.36 27.12
CA LEU A 329 46.38 -36.59 27.24
C LEU A 329 45.68 -35.35 27.78
N LYS A 330 46.16 -34.82 28.91
CA LYS A 330 45.62 -33.60 29.52
C LYS A 330 45.70 -32.40 28.58
N HIS A 331 46.76 -32.31 27.78
CA HIS A 331 46.90 -31.27 26.76
C HIS A 331 45.86 -31.39 25.64
N GLN A 332 45.58 -32.61 25.17
CA GLN A 332 44.55 -32.84 24.15
C GLN A 332 43.12 -32.68 24.70
N GLU A 333 42.87 -33.07 25.94
CA GLU A 333 41.62 -32.80 26.66
C GLU A 333 41.37 -31.28 26.81
N CYS A 334 42.40 -30.52 27.21
CA CYS A 334 42.34 -29.05 27.30
C CYS A 334 42.05 -28.40 25.94
N LYS A 335 42.69 -28.87 24.86
CA LYS A 335 42.39 -28.41 23.49
C LYS A 335 40.95 -28.72 23.07
N LEU A 336 40.41 -29.86 23.48
CA LEU A 336 39.02 -30.23 23.18
C LEU A 336 38.03 -29.33 23.93
N GLU A 337 38.32 -28.98 25.19
CA GLU A 337 37.55 -28.00 25.97
C GLU A 337 37.59 -26.59 25.35
N GLU A 338 38.76 -26.16 24.84
CA GLU A 338 38.94 -24.86 24.18
C GLU A 338 38.16 -24.72 22.86
N LEU A 339 37.88 -25.83 22.17
CA LEU A 339 37.11 -25.84 20.92
C LEU A 339 35.59 -25.76 21.15
N GLY A 340 35.10 -26.11 22.35
CA GLY A 340 33.66 -26.11 22.66
C GLY A 340 32.95 -24.78 22.34
N PRO A 341 33.39 -23.64 22.89
CA PRO A 341 32.79 -22.33 22.60
C PRO A 341 32.86 -21.92 21.12
N GLN A 342 33.90 -22.36 20.40
CA GLN A 342 34.06 -22.06 18.97
C GLN A 342 33.06 -22.84 18.12
N ILE A 343 32.78 -24.10 18.48
CA ILE A 343 31.76 -24.93 17.85
C ILE A 343 30.37 -24.35 18.08
N ASP A 344 30.07 -23.93 19.31
CA ASP A 344 28.78 -23.30 19.64
C ASP A 344 28.59 -21.98 18.87
N SER A 345 29.64 -21.16 18.76
CA SER A 345 29.59 -19.92 17.97
C SER A 345 29.42 -20.19 16.46
N ALA A 346 30.15 -21.16 15.91
CA ALA A 346 30.03 -21.55 14.50
C ALA A 346 28.64 -22.14 14.20
N ARG A 347 28.08 -22.93 15.13
CA ARG A 347 26.72 -23.48 15.05
C ARG A 347 25.67 -22.38 15.10
N GLN A 348 25.78 -21.42 16.02
CA GLN A 348 24.85 -20.28 16.08
C GLN A 348 24.88 -19.42 14.81
N LYS A 349 26.07 -19.19 14.24
CA LYS A 349 26.22 -18.50 12.95
C LYS A 349 25.57 -19.31 11.82
N LEU A 350 25.79 -20.62 11.78
CA LEU A 350 25.16 -21.50 10.80
C LEU A 350 23.63 -21.50 10.95
N ASP A 351 23.11 -21.59 12.18
CA ASP A 351 21.67 -21.54 12.47
C ASP A 351 21.06 -20.19 12.05
N PHE A 352 21.77 -19.07 12.25
CA PHE A 352 21.36 -17.75 11.74
C PHE A 352 21.25 -17.75 10.23
N PHE A 353 22.26 -18.25 9.53
CA PHE A 353 22.28 -18.32 8.06
C PHE A 353 21.23 -19.29 7.50
N VAL A 354 20.98 -20.42 8.16
CA VAL A 354 19.92 -21.37 7.80
C VAL A 354 18.54 -20.73 7.97
N LYS A 355 18.32 -19.97 9.05
CA LYS A 355 17.09 -19.20 9.26
C LYS A 355 16.91 -18.09 8.25
N ASP A 356 17.98 -17.34 7.94
CA ASP A 356 17.96 -16.31 6.90
C ASP A 356 17.65 -16.91 5.53
N HIS A 357 18.29 -18.04 5.19
CA HIS A 357 18.03 -18.77 3.95
C HIS A 357 16.59 -19.31 3.87
N ALA A 358 16.05 -19.87 4.95
CA ALA A 358 14.64 -20.29 5.01
C ALA A 358 13.68 -19.09 4.87
N GLY A 359 14.02 -17.95 5.49
CA GLY A 359 13.31 -16.70 5.33
C GLY A 359 13.26 -16.24 3.86
N ARG A 360 14.41 -16.21 3.19
CA ARG A 360 14.52 -15.84 1.77
C ARG A 360 13.81 -16.82 0.82
N LEU A 361 13.83 -18.13 1.10
CA LEU A 361 13.00 -19.11 0.37
C LEU A 361 11.51 -18.82 0.56
N GLY A 362 11.13 -18.47 1.78
CA GLY A 362 9.79 -18.05 2.12
C GLY A 362 9.32 -16.83 1.33
N GLU A 363 10.19 -15.89 0.97
CA GLU A 363 9.80 -14.73 0.16
C GLU A 363 9.29 -15.12 -1.23
N TYR A 364 9.84 -16.17 -1.85
CA TYR A 364 9.33 -16.68 -3.14
C TYR A 364 7.99 -17.39 -2.99
N LEU A 365 7.74 -18.03 -1.85
CA LEU A 365 6.44 -18.65 -1.55
C LEU A 365 5.37 -17.60 -1.17
N ASN A 366 5.76 -16.36 -0.92
CA ASN A 366 4.81 -15.25 -0.73
C ASN A 366 4.37 -14.59 -2.05
N GLU A 367 4.89 -15.03 -3.19
CA GLU A 367 4.49 -14.53 -4.51
C GLU A 367 3.60 -15.57 -5.21
N PRO A 368 2.27 -15.44 -5.21
CA PRO A 368 1.36 -16.47 -5.71
C PRO A 368 1.55 -16.81 -7.19
N GLU A 369 2.00 -15.85 -8.00
CA GLU A 369 2.28 -16.10 -9.42
C GLU A 369 3.45 -17.06 -9.62
N ASN A 370 4.32 -17.26 -8.61
CA ASN A 370 5.35 -18.29 -8.67
C ASN A 370 4.78 -19.70 -8.74
N ALA A 371 3.55 -19.96 -8.26
CA ALA A 371 2.92 -21.26 -8.45
C ALA A 371 2.77 -21.59 -9.95
N LYS A 372 2.36 -20.62 -10.77
CA LYS A 372 2.28 -20.81 -12.23
C LYS A 372 3.67 -20.94 -12.85
N ARG A 373 4.63 -20.10 -12.43
CA ARG A 373 6.02 -20.15 -12.92
C ARG A 373 6.70 -21.49 -12.64
N LEU A 374 6.32 -22.17 -11.55
CA LEU A 374 6.84 -23.47 -11.14
C LEU A 374 6.10 -24.65 -11.79
N PHE A 375 4.78 -24.60 -11.86
CA PHE A 375 3.96 -25.80 -12.07
C PHE A 375 3.06 -25.75 -13.31
N ASP A 376 2.79 -24.58 -13.89
CA ASP A 376 1.89 -24.45 -15.03
C ASP A 376 2.64 -24.54 -16.37
N ALA A 377 2.55 -25.70 -17.01
CA ALA A 377 3.13 -25.95 -18.32
C ALA A 377 2.38 -25.24 -19.47
N SER A 378 1.10 -24.88 -19.28
CA SER A 378 0.28 -24.27 -20.34
C SER A 378 0.62 -22.81 -20.62
N SER A 379 1.15 -22.10 -19.61
CA SER A 379 1.62 -20.72 -19.71
C SER A 379 3.12 -20.60 -19.97
N ALA A 380 3.81 -21.71 -20.23
CA ALA A 380 5.26 -21.76 -20.41
C ALA A 380 5.65 -21.75 -21.90
N GLY A 381 6.83 -21.21 -22.21
CA GLY A 381 7.46 -21.42 -23.52
C GLY A 381 7.84 -22.90 -23.74
N GLU A 382 8.08 -23.29 -25.00
CA GLU A 382 8.33 -24.68 -25.41
C GLU A 382 9.44 -25.38 -24.59
N GLU A 383 10.47 -24.63 -24.16
CA GLU A 383 11.60 -25.17 -23.39
C GLU A 383 11.28 -25.39 -21.90
N GLN A 384 10.38 -24.58 -21.31
CA GLN A 384 10.06 -24.62 -19.88
C GLN A 384 8.86 -25.51 -19.55
N ALA A 385 7.94 -25.70 -20.51
CA ALA A 385 6.75 -26.53 -20.36
C ALA A 385 7.03 -27.96 -19.82
N PRO A 386 8.02 -28.74 -20.35
CA PRO A 386 8.27 -30.09 -19.84
C PRO A 386 8.83 -30.08 -18.40
N VAL A 387 9.61 -29.07 -18.04
CA VAL A 387 10.17 -28.92 -16.69
C VAL A 387 9.05 -28.65 -15.68
N ARG A 388 8.15 -27.71 -15.98
CA ARG A 388 7.02 -27.38 -15.10
C ARG A 388 6.05 -28.55 -14.93
N ALA A 389 5.76 -29.28 -16.01
CA ALA A 389 4.92 -30.48 -15.96
C ALA A 389 5.56 -31.58 -15.07
N ARG A 390 6.88 -31.75 -15.15
CA ARG A 390 7.62 -32.69 -14.29
C ARG A 390 7.56 -32.26 -12.81
N LEU A 391 7.76 -30.97 -12.51
CA LEU A 391 7.68 -30.45 -11.14
C LEU A 391 6.28 -30.64 -10.54
N LEU A 392 5.22 -30.37 -11.31
CA LEU A 392 3.84 -30.59 -10.86
C LEU A 392 3.57 -32.07 -10.57
N SER A 393 4.08 -32.97 -11.42
CA SER A 393 4.01 -34.41 -11.18
C SER A 393 4.71 -34.83 -9.89
N GLN A 394 5.92 -34.31 -9.64
CA GLN A 394 6.67 -34.62 -8.43
C GLN A 394 5.96 -34.10 -7.17
N LEU A 395 5.33 -32.94 -7.24
CA LEU A 395 4.51 -32.41 -6.15
C LEU A 395 3.31 -33.31 -5.86
N LEU A 396 2.59 -33.77 -6.89
CA LEU A 396 1.49 -34.73 -6.73
C LEU A 396 1.97 -36.01 -6.04
N ASP A 397 3.07 -36.61 -6.52
CA ASP A 397 3.61 -37.85 -5.96
C ASP A 397 4.01 -37.66 -4.48
N ARG A 398 4.57 -36.50 -4.11
CA ARG A 398 4.92 -36.16 -2.72
C ARG A 398 3.67 -36.02 -1.82
N LEU A 399 2.62 -35.36 -2.31
CA LEU A 399 1.36 -35.22 -1.59
C LEU A 399 0.64 -36.57 -1.40
N GLU A 400 0.80 -37.51 -2.33
CA GLU A 400 0.30 -38.88 -2.18
C GLU A 400 1.11 -39.67 -1.14
N LEU A 401 2.45 -39.59 -1.19
CA LEU A 401 3.33 -40.28 -0.25
C LEU A 401 3.13 -39.84 1.21
N GLN A 402 2.84 -38.56 1.44
CA GLN A 402 2.57 -38.01 2.77
C GLN A 402 1.09 -38.13 3.19
N GLU A 403 0.25 -38.83 2.41
CA GLU A 403 -1.19 -39.02 2.66
C GLU A 403 -2.01 -37.71 2.74
N VAL A 404 -1.51 -36.61 2.18
CA VAL A 404 -2.13 -35.27 2.25
C VAL A 404 -3.12 -35.02 1.11
N LEU A 405 -2.91 -35.63 -0.05
CA LEU A 405 -3.69 -35.34 -1.27
C LEU A 405 -5.21 -35.39 -1.04
N TYR A 406 -5.72 -36.43 -0.37
CA TYR A 406 -7.16 -36.57 -0.16
C TYR A 406 -7.74 -35.53 0.81
N HIS A 407 -6.93 -35.00 1.73
CA HIS A 407 -7.34 -33.89 2.58
C HIS A 407 -7.50 -32.60 1.79
N ILE A 408 -6.58 -32.32 0.86
CA ILE A 408 -6.66 -31.16 -0.06
C ILE A 408 -7.90 -31.28 -0.96
N LEU A 409 -8.12 -32.46 -1.56
CA LEU A 409 -9.31 -32.71 -2.38
C LEU A 409 -10.60 -32.54 -1.57
N ALA A 410 -10.61 -33.00 -0.32
CA ALA A 410 -11.73 -32.79 0.59
C ALA A 410 -11.98 -31.30 0.85
N SER A 411 -10.96 -30.46 1.03
CA SER A 411 -11.13 -29.02 1.23
C SER A 411 -11.91 -28.34 0.10
N TYR A 412 -11.71 -28.77 -1.15
CA TYR A 412 -12.45 -28.24 -2.29
C TYR A 412 -13.87 -28.81 -2.44
N GLU A 413 -14.06 -30.08 -2.08
CA GLU A 413 -15.32 -30.80 -2.32
C GLU A 413 -16.35 -30.63 -1.20
N ILE A 414 -15.98 -30.11 -0.02
CA ILE A 414 -16.93 -29.94 1.10
C ILE A 414 -17.93 -28.80 0.91
N GLN A 415 -17.63 -27.82 0.05
CA GLN A 415 -18.41 -26.59 -0.07
C GLN A 415 -19.92 -26.82 -0.33
N PRO A 416 -20.35 -27.76 -1.21
CA PRO A 416 -21.77 -27.99 -1.49
C PRO A 416 -22.58 -28.48 -0.29
N ILE A 417 -21.94 -29.16 0.68
CA ILE A 417 -22.61 -29.74 1.85
C ILE A 417 -22.38 -28.91 3.12
N ALA A 418 -21.46 -27.94 3.11
CA ALA A 418 -21.05 -27.21 4.30
C ALA A 418 -22.21 -26.51 5.02
N SER A 419 -23.08 -25.78 4.30
CA SER A 419 -24.19 -25.03 4.91
C SER A 419 -25.31 -25.90 5.47
N GLU A 420 -25.48 -27.10 4.94
CA GLU A 420 -26.51 -28.04 5.39
C GLU A 420 -26.08 -28.75 6.68
N TYR A 421 -24.81 -29.18 6.76
CA TYR A 421 -24.30 -29.99 7.87
C TYR A 421 -23.65 -29.15 8.99
N CYS A 422 -23.16 -27.95 8.71
CA CYS A 422 -22.54 -27.06 9.68
C CYS A 422 -23.42 -25.82 9.95
N PRO A 423 -24.03 -25.70 11.15
CA PRO A 423 -24.08 -26.65 12.28
C PRO A 423 -25.06 -27.83 12.04
N PRO A 424 -24.99 -28.97 12.78
CA PRO A 424 -24.26 -29.18 14.04
C PRO A 424 -22.82 -29.71 13.89
N VAL A 425 -22.42 -30.19 12.71
CA VAL A 425 -21.08 -30.76 12.50
C VAL A 425 -20.09 -29.63 12.26
N HIS A 426 -18.93 -29.66 12.90
CA HIS A 426 -17.87 -28.68 12.67
C HIS A 426 -17.22 -28.88 11.28
N LEU A 427 -16.85 -27.80 10.58
CA LEU A 427 -16.32 -27.89 9.20
C LEU A 427 -15.07 -28.77 9.09
N GLN A 428 -14.15 -28.67 10.05
CA GLN A 428 -12.94 -29.51 10.07
C GLN A 428 -13.27 -31.01 10.20
N GLN A 429 -14.28 -31.36 11.00
CA GLN A 429 -14.73 -32.75 11.13
C GLN A 429 -15.41 -33.23 9.84
N LEU A 430 -16.24 -32.37 9.23
CA LEU A 430 -16.90 -32.67 7.97
C LEU A 430 -15.88 -32.94 6.85
N ARG A 431 -14.82 -32.11 6.77
CA ARG A 431 -13.70 -32.32 5.84
C ARG A 431 -13.01 -33.64 6.09
N LYS A 432 -12.63 -33.90 7.34
CA LYS A 432 -11.89 -35.11 7.73
C LYS A 432 -12.69 -36.39 7.50
N ALA A 433 -14.02 -36.35 7.63
CA ALA A 433 -14.89 -37.50 7.36
C ALA A 433 -14.96 -37.93 5.89
N LEU A 434 -14.57 -37.06 4.94
CA LEU A 434 -14.42 -37.47 3.54
C LEU A 434 -13.21 -38.41 3.35
N VAL A 435 -12.21 -38.29 4.22
CA VAL A 435 -10.96 -39.06 4.14
C VAL A 435 -10.96 -40.24 5.11
N SER A 436 -11.37 -40.02 6.37
CA SER A 436 -11.32 -40.99 7.46
C SER A 436 -12.69 -41.62 7.77
N LYS A 437 -12.73 -42.96 7.74
CA LYS A 437 -13.91 -43.74 8.14
C LYS A 437 -14.25 -43.58 9.63
N ASP A 438 -13.27 -43.33 10.48
CA ASP A 438 -13.50 -43.20 11.92
C ASP A 438 -14.17 -41.86 12.24
N GLU A 439 -13.77 -40.79 11.57
CA GLU A 439 -14.45 -39.49 11.69
C GLU A 439 -15.88 -39.55 11.13
N LEU A 440 -16.09 -40.29 10.02
CA LEU A 440 -17.44 -40.51 9.47
C LEU A 440 -18.39 -41.17 10.49
N LYS A 441 -17.91 -42.16 11.26
CA LYS A 441 -18.68 -42.78 12.35
C LYS A 441 -18.99 -41.81 13.48
N GLN A 442 -18.07 -40.89 13.79
CA GLN A 442 -18.32 -39.84 14.79
C GLN A 442 -19.41 -38.87 14.31
N ILE A 443 -19.38 -38.46 13.04
CA ILE A 443 -20.44 -37.64 12.44
C ILE A 443 -21.79 -38.37 12.47
N GLU A 444 -21.82 -39.67 12.20
CA GLU A 444 -23.05 -40.47 12.30
C GLU A 444 -23.69 -40.36 13.70
N GLN A 445 -22.88 -40.40 14.76
CA GLN A 445 -23.36 -40.21 16.13
C GLN A 445 -23.93 -38.81 16.34
N VAL A 446 -23.25 -37.77 15.85
CA VAL A 446 -23.73 -36.38 15.93
C VAL A 446 -25.06 -36.22 15.20
N ILE A 447 -25.21 -36.80 14.00
CA ILE A 447 -26.45 -36.76 13.22
C ILE A 447 -27.60 -37.46 13.99
N LYS A 448 -27.32 -38.60 14.63
CA LYS A 448 -28.32 -39.33 15.46
C LYS A 448 -28.84 -38.48 16.62
N HIS A 449 -28.02 -37.58 17.18
CA HIS A 449 -28.42 -36.67 18.25
C HIS A 449 -29.23 -35.46 17.77
N VAL A 450 -29.33 -35.21 16.44
CA VAL A 450 -30.09 -34.08 15.87
C VAL A 450 -31.09 -34.55 14.80
N PRO A 451 -32.07 -35.41 15.15
CA PRO A 451 -33.01 -35.99 14.18
C PRO A 451 -33.91 -34.94 13.50
N ALA A 452 -34.13 -33.79 14.14
CA ALA A 452 -34.94 -32.69 13.61
C ALA A 452 -34.40 -32.10 12.29
N LYS A 453 -33.08 -32.19 12.04
CA LYS A 453 -32.46 -31.67 10.81
C LYS A 453 -32.51 -32.62 9.62
N LYS A 454 -32.94 -33.88 9.80
CA LYS A 454 -33.06 -34.89 8.73
C LYS A 454 -31.78 -35.07 7.87
N LEU A 455 -30.60 -34.92 8.48
CA LEU A 455 -29.31 -35.07 7.79
C LEU A 455 -29.06 -36.55 7.42
N SER A 456 -28.49 -36.79 6.25
CA SER A 456 -28.14 -38.13 5.75
C SER A 456 -26.62 -38.31 5.66
N LEU A 457 -26.10 -39.54 5.79
CA LEU A 457 -24.68 -39.80 5.49
C LEU A 457 -24.38 -39.91 3.99
N LYS A 458 -25.42 -40.09 3.16
CA LYS A 458 -25.29 -40.42 1.75
C LYS A 458 -24.46 -39.38 0.97
N ALA A 459 -24.66 -38.09 1.23
CA ALA A 459 -23.92 -37.02 0.56
C ALA A 459 -22.42 -37.04 0.90
N ILE A 460 -22.07 -37.29 2.17
CA ILE A 460 -20.67 -37.39 2.62
C ILE A 460 -20.00 -38.62 1.98
N GLU A 461 -20.69 -39.76 1.95
CA GLU A 461 -20.19 -40.99 1.32
C GLU A 461 -20.06 -40.88 -0.21
N GLU A 462 -20.94 -40.14 -0.86
CA GLU A 462 -20.86 -39.83 -2.29
C GLU A 462 -19.64 -38.99 -2.62
N LEU A 463 -19.40 -37.92 -1.85
CA LEU A 463 -18.20 -37.08 -2.01
C LEU A 463 -16.91 -37.83 -1.66
N SER A 464 -16.91 -38.66 -0.61
CA SER A 464 -15.77 -39.51 -0.26
C SER A 464 -15.42 -40.50 -1.38
N ARG A 465 -16.43 -41.07 -2.05
CA ARG A 465 -16.21 -41.92 -3.24
C ARG A 465 -15.75 -41.11 -4.44
N LYS A 466 -16.25 -39.89 -4.62
CA LYS A 466 -15.88 -38.98 -5.71
C LYS A 466 -14.39 -38.65 -5.67
N ILE A 467 -13.87 -38.19 -4.52
CA ILE A 467 -12.45 -37.80 -4.40
C ILE A 467 -11.47 -38.96 -4.65
N ARG A 468 -11.89 -40.21 -4.39
CA ARG A 468 -11.08 -41.41 -4.63
C ARG A 468 -11.11 -41.89 -6.09
N ARG A 469 -12.03 -41.38 -6.91
CA ARG A 469 -12.21 -41.76 -8.33
C ARG A 469 -11.55 -40.80 -9.31
N TYR A 470 -11.00 -39.68 -8.84
CA TYR A 470 -10.32 -38.73 -9.71
C TYR A 470 -9.15 -39.39 -10.45
N SER A 471 -9.12 -39.15 -11.76
CA SER A 471 -8.01 -39.50 -12.63
C SER A 471 -6.75 -38.72 -12.24
N ARG A 472 -5.60 -39.17 -12.74
CA ARG A 472 -4.32 -38.50 -12.49
C ARG A 472 -4.31 -37.07 -13.01
N ASP A 473 -4.91 -36.82 -14.18
CA ASP A 473 -4.96 -35.48 -14.79
C ASP A 473 -5.86 -34.53 -13.98
N GLU A 474 -7.00 -35.02 -13.48
CA GLU A 474 -7.85 -34.25 -12.55
C GLU A 474 -7.11 -33.92 -11.25
N LYS A 475 -6.37 -34.89 -10.68
CA LYS A 475 -5.54 -34.66 -9.49
C LYS A 475 -4.45 -33.61 -9.75
N LEU A 476 -3.77 -33.66 -10.90
CA LEU A 476 -2.76 -32.65 -11.27
C LEU A 476 -3.38 -31.25 -11.35
N ALA A 477 -4.58 -31.12 -11.92
CA ALA A 477 -5.29 -29.84 -11.97
C ALA A 477 -5.63 -29.32 -10.55
N PHE A 478 -6.06 -30.20 -9.63
CA PHE A 478 -6.28 -29.83 -8.24
C PHE A 478 -4.99 -29.42 -7.52
N VAL A 479 -3.87 -30.12 -7.75
CA VAL A 479 -2.57 -29.80 -7.15
C VAL A 479 -2.04 -28.46 -7.66
N LEU A 480 -2.19 -28.16 -8.96
CA LEU A 480 -1.81 -26.87 -9.52
C LEU A 480 -2.62 -25.73 -8.88
N ARG A 481 -3.94 -25.92 -8.77
CA ARG A 481 -4.82 -24.96 -8.07
C ARG A 481 -4.41 -24.80 -6.61
N PHE A 482 -4.13 -25.91 -5.92
CA PHE A 482 -3.71 -25.91 -4.53
C PHE A 482 -2.42 -25.12 -4.32
N ALA A 483 -1.41 -25.28 -5.18
CA ALA A 483 -0.18 -24.52 -5.08
C ALA A 483 -0.45 -23.00 -5.14
N GLY A 484 -1.27 -22.55 -6.10
CA GLY A 484 -1.66 -21.13 -6.19
C GLY A 484 -2.45 -20.63 -4.98
N ASP A 485 -3.46 -21.39 -4.56
CA ASP A 485 -4.30 -21.04 -3.39
C ASP A 485 -3.49 -21.04 -2.09
N PHE A 486 -2.53 -21.96 -1.93
CA PHE A 486 -1.66 -22.06 -0.76
C PHE A 486 -0.66 -20.90 -0.69
N LEU A 487 0.04 -20.56 -1.78
CA LEU A 487 0.96 -19.43 -1.81
C LEU A 487 0.21 -18.10 -1.56
N ARG A 488 -1.02 -17.97 -2.07
CA ARG A 488 -1.89 -16.83 -1.76
C ARG A 488 -2.24 -16.76 -0.27
N LEU A 489 -2.68 -17.87 0.32
CA LEU A 489 -2.97 -17.94 1.75
C LEU A 489 -1.73 -17.59 2.59
N ARG A 490 -0.57 -18.10 2.20
CA ARG A 490 0.71 -17.84 2.88
C ARG A 490 1.07 -16.35 2.87
N ARG A 491 1.01 -15.70 1.70
CA ARG A 491 1.22 -14.25 1.56
C ARG A 491 0.27 -13.46 2.46
N ASP A 492 -1.02 -13.74 2.35
CA ASP A 492 -2.05 -12.98 3.06
C ASP A 492 -1.98 -13.20 4.58
N LEU A 493 -1.58 -14.39 5.07
CA LEU A 493 -1.30 -14.61 6.49
C LEU A 493 -0.08 -13.81 6.97
N ARG A 494 1.03 -13.82 6.22
CA ARG A 494 2.22 -13.02 6.52
C ARG A 494 1.89 -11.54 6.55
N ASP A 495 1.11 -11.05 5.59
CA ASP A 495 0.72 -9.64 5.52
C ASP A 495 -0.21 -9.23 6.66
N ALA A 496 -1.11 -10.13 7.09
CA ALA A 496 -1.97 -9.90 8.25
C ALA A 496 -1.17 -9.85 9.56
N GLU A 497 -0.17 -10.72 9.70
CA GLU A 497 0.77 -10.69 10.83
C GLU A 497 1.57 -9.39 10.83
N HIS A 498 2.15 -9.00 9.69
CA HIS A 498 2.89 -7.75 9.55
C HIS A 498 2.03 -6.53 9.90
N LEU A 499 0.79 -6.46 9.41
CA LEU A 499 -0.16 -5.42 9.78
C LEU A 499 -0.44 -5.39 11.27
N THR A 500 -0.62 -6.56 11.89
CA THR A 500 -0.89 -6.67 13.32
C THR A 500 0.28 -6.11 14.13
N THR A 501 1.51 -6.49 13.80
CA THR A 501 2.73 -5.94 14.41
C THR A 501 2.84 -4.42 14.21
N CYS A 502 2.52 -3.91 13.02
CA CYS A 502 2.49 -2.46 12.78
C CYS A 502 1.42 -1.75 13.62
N MET A 503 0.22 -2.33 13.74
CA MET A 503 -0.84 -1.78 14.59
C MET A 503 -0.46 -1.82 16.08
N GLU A 504 0.27 -2.83 16.53
CA GLU A 504 0.77 -2.90 17.91
C GLU A 504 1.70 -1.73 18.24
N ARG A 505 2.49 -1.23 17.28
CA ARG A 505 3.37 -0.05 17.42
C ARG A 505 2.64 1.30 17.53
N ILE A 506 1.31 1.32 17.50
CA ILE A 506 0.53 2.57 17.52
C ILE A 506 -0.19 2.73 18.86
N ASN A 507 -0.07 3.90 19.47
CA ASN A 507 -0.89 4.29 20.61
C ASN A 507 -2.04 5.19 20.13
N LEU A 508 -3.28 4.73 20.26
CA LEU A 508 -4.46 5.55 19.94
C LEU A 508 -4.78 6.45 21.13
N VAL A 509 -4.43 7.73 21.01
CA VAL A 509 -4.61 8.73 22.06
C VAL A 509 -6.09 9.09 22.18
N THR A 510 -6.68 8.84 23.35
CA THR A 510 -8.12 9.06 23.60
C THR A 510 -8.40 10.12 24.67
N THR A 511 -7.41 10.49 25.47
CA THR A 511 -7.59 11.47 26.56
C THR A 511 -6.96 12.80 26.20
N GLU A 512 -7.62 13.90 26.54
CA GLU A 512 -7.11 15.25 26.21
C GLU A 512 -5.77 15.53 26.89
N LYS A 513 -5.57 15.03 28.12
CA LYS A 513 -4.28 15.16 28.83
C LYS A 513 -3.12 14.50 28.07
N ALA A 514 -3.32 13.28 27.56
CA ALA A 514 -2.29 12.58 26.79
C ALA A 514 -2.06 13.26 25.42
N ARG A 515 -3.14 13.78 24.81
CA ARG A 515 -3.08 14.55 23.57
C ARG A 515 -2.25 15.82 23.72
N GLU A 516 -2.54 16.62 24.74
CA GLU A 516 -1.78 17.84 25.06
C GLU A 516 -0.30 17.53 25.32
N LEU A 517 -0.02 16.50 26.13
CA LEU A 517 1.36 16.09 26.43
C LEU A 517 2.13 15.69 25.15
N SER A 518 1.52 14.87 24.29
CA SER A 518 2.17 14.43 23.05
C SER A 518 2.34 15.57 22.05
N ARG A 519 1.34 16.46 21.95
CA ARG A 519 1.40 17.67 21.11
C ARG A 519 2.52 18.63 21.56
N LEU A 520 2.64 18.90 22.87
CA LEU A 520 3.69 19.77 23.42
C LEU A 520 5.12 19.25 23.13
N ASN A 521 5.27 17.93 22.97
CA ASN A 521 6.54 17.29 22.66
C ASN A 521 6.77 17.06 21.15
N ASN A 522 5.87 17.55 20.28
CA ASN A 522 5.89 17.31 18.83
C ASN A 522 5.95 15.81 18.46
N ARG A 523 5.29 14.96 19.25
CA ARG A 523 5.24 13.50 19.04
C ARG A 523 3.87 12.98 18.59
N LEU A 524 2.90 13.87 18.46
CA LEU A 524 1.52 13.53 18.13
C LEU A 524 1.26 13.62 16.62
N TYR A 525 0.73 12.56 16.03
CA TYR A 525 0.15 12.56 14.69
C TYR A 525 -1.37 12.74 14.78
N GLU A 526 -1.89 13.82 14.21
CA GLU A 526 -3.32 14.15 14.25
C GLU A 526 -3.98 14.01 12.89
N CYS A 527 -4.97 13.12 12.78
CA CYS A 527 -5.84 13.00 11.61
C CYS A 527 -7.26 13.44 11.99
N VAL A 528 -7.49 14.74 11.85
CA VAL A 528 -8.76 15.40 12.17
C VAL A 528 -9.47 15.85 10.90
N LEU A 529 -10.78 16.08 10.99
CA LEU A 529 -11.55 16.62 9.88
C LEU A 529 -11.22 18.10 9.65
N PRO A 530 -11.37 18.63 8.41
CA PRO A 530 -11.07 20.03 8.11
C PRO A 530 -11.84 21.03 8.99
N GLU A 531 -13.04 20.70 9.43
CA GLU A 531 -13.83 21.57 10.33
C GLU A 531 -13.31 21.56 11.78
N GLU A 532 -12.63 20.50 12.19
CA GLU A 532 -12.06 20.34 13.55
C GLU A 532 -10.67 21.00 13.67
N ALA A 533 -9.99 21.25 12.54
CA ALA A 533 -8.66 21.84 12.48
C ALA A 533 -8.66 23.38 12.39
N ARG A 534 -9.83 24.03 12.30
CA ARG A 534 -9.90 25.49 12.07
C ARG A 534 -9.57 26.26 13.35
N PRO A 535 -8.54 27.13 13.34
CA PRO A 535 -8.27 28.05 14.44
C PRO A 535 -9.31 29.18 14.48
N ASP A 536 -9.45 29.81 15.64
CA ASP A 536 -10.36 30.96 15.83
C ASP A 536 -10.02 32.16 14.94
N GLN A 537 -8.73 32.32 14.57
CA GLN A 537 -8.24 33.30 13.63
C GLN A 537 -7.48 32.60 12.50
N ASP A 538 -8.12 32.47 11.33
CA ASP A 538 -7.52 31.83 10.16
C ASP A 538 -6.86 32.86 9.24
N GLN A 539 -5.54 33.05 9.41
CA GLN A 539 -4.79 34.06 8.66
C GLN A 539 -4.41 33.56 7.26
N VAL A 540 -4.45 34.46 6.28
CA VAL A 540 -3.94 34.19 4.92
C VAL A 540 -2.42 34.19 4.99
N ILE A 541 -1.79 33.14 4.47
CA ILE A 541 -0.32 32.98 4.46
C ILE A 541 0.26 33.13 3.04
N SER A 542 -0.52 32.79 2.02
CA SER A 542 -0.11 32.87 0.62
C SER A 542 -1.33 33.02 -0.28
N HIS A 543 -1.13 33.41 -1.54
CA HIS A 543 -2.21 33.53 -2.50
C HIS A 543 -1.75 33.38 -3.94
N VAL A 544 -2.70 33.05 -4.80
CA VAL A 544 -2.54 33.00 -6.25
C VAL A 544 -3.47 34.01 -6.88
N ILE A 545 -2.95 34.86 -7.76
CA ILE A 545 -3.74 35.78 -8.58
C ILE A 545 -3.87 35.20 -9.99
N ILE A 546 -5.09 35.20 -10.50
CA ILE A 546 -5.40 34.92 -11.90
C ILE A 546 -5.91 36.21 -12.52
N LYS A 547 -5.19 36.73 -13.51
CA LYS A 547 -5.67 37.83 -14.33
C LYS A 547 -6.01 37.33 -15.72
N SER A 548 -7.23 37.59 -16.15
CA SER A 548 -7.72 37.31 -17.50
C SER A 548 -7.95 38.63 -18.21
N ASP A 549 -7.19 38.90 -19.26
CA ASP A 549 -7.26 40.14 -20.04
C ASP A 549 -7.83 39.90 -21.44
N VAL A 550 -8.79 40.72 -21.88
CA VAL A 550 -9.46 40.56 -23.18
C VAL A 550 -8.68 41.30 -24.26
N ARG A 551 -8.25 40.57 -25.28
CA ARG A 551 -7.45 41.16 -26.36
C ARG A 551 -8.28 42.08 -27.24
N GLY A 552 -7.77 43.30 -27.43
CA GLY A 552 -8.38 44.26 -28.35
C GLY A 552 -9.76 44.74 -27.89
N SER A 553 -10.05 44.68 -26.61
CA SER A 553 -11.34 45.04 -26.00
C SER A 553 -11.84 46.43 -26.39
N THR A 554 -10.96 47.43 -26.53
CA THR A 554 -11.34 48.77 -27.01
C THR A 554 -11.94 48.72 -28.42
N ARG A 555 -11.30 47.97 -29.34
CA ARG A 555 -11.78 47.80 -30.72
C ARG A 555 -13.06 46.98 -30.74
N MET A 556 -13.15 45.95 -29.91
CA MET A 556 -14.37 45.13 -29.79
C MET A 556 -15.55 45.93 -29.22
N THR A 557 -15.30 46.80 -28.24
CA THR A 557 -16.32 47.69 -27.67
C THR A 557 -16.86 48.64 -28.74
N GLN A 558 -15.97 49.21 -29.57
CA GLN A 558 -16.38 50.04 -30.71
C GLN A 558 -17.22 49.26 -31.74
N ASP A 559 -16.81 48.02 -32.06
CA ASP A 559 -17.55 47.15 -32.99
C ASP A 559 -18.94 46.79 -32.45
N LEU A 560 -19.05 46.39 -31.17
CA LEU A 560 -20.32 46.11 -30.52
C LEU A 560 -21.25 47.32 -30.52
N LEU A 561 -20.73 48.51 -30.17
CA LEU A 561 -21.51 49.75 -30.20
C LEU A 561 -21.97 50.10 -31.62
N SER A 562 -21.11 49.92 -32.63
CA SER A 562 -21.46 50.18 -34.04
C SER A 562 -22.60 49.29 -34.56
N ARG A 563 -22.80 48.14 -33.91
CA ARG A 563 -23.86 47.17 -34.21
C ARG A 563 -25.10 47.34 -33.33
N GLY A 564 -25.15 48.38 -32.50
CA GLY A 564 -26.26 48.64 -31.57
C GLY A 564 -26.34 47.67 -30.38
N LEU A 565 -25.26 46.93 -30.10
CA LEU A 565 -25.17 46.01 -28.96
C LEU A 565 -24.58 46.72 -27.74
N ASN A 566 -24.97 46.27 -26.54
CA ASN A 566 -24.43 46.79 -25.28
C ASN A 566 -23.17 45.98 -24.88
N PRO A 567 -21.97 46.60 -24.85
CA PRO A 567 -20.73 45.90 -24.49
C PRO A 567 -20.75 45.35 -23.06
N ALA A 568 -21.29 46.08 -22.10
CA ALA A 568 -21.34 45.64 -20.70
C ALA A 568 -22.22 44.39 -20.54
N SER A 569 -23.39 44.37 -21.16
CA SER A 569 -24.26 43.18 -21.19
C SER A 569 -23.57 42.00 -21.91
N HIS A 570 -22.86 42.29 -23.01
CA HIS A 570 -22.13 41.29 -23.77
C HIS A 570 -21.05 40.59 -22.94
N PHE A 571 -20.15 41.34 -22.30
CA PHE A 571 -19.12 40.78 -21.42
C PHE A 571 -19.70 40.09 -20.19
N SER A 572 -20.75 40.66 -19.60
CA SER A 572 -21.38 40.11 -18.41
C SER A 572 -21.96 38.71 -18.68
N LEU A 573 -22.79 38.58 -19.72
CA LEU A 573 -23.51 37.33 -20.04
C LEU A 573 -22.59 36.24 -20.60
N ASN A 574 -21.61 36.63 -21.42
CA ASN A 574 -20.81 35.67 -22.17
C ASN A 574 -19.50 35.28 -21.49
N LEU A 575 -19.03 36.07 -20.52
CA LEU A 575 -17.77 35.83 -19.82
C LEU A 575 -17.93 35.88 -18.29
N HIS A 576 -18.42 36.98 -17.73
CA HIS A 576 -18.35 37.19 -16.27
C HIS A 576 -19.26 36.24 -15.48
N GLU A 577 -20.54 36.11 -15.86
CA GLU A 577 -21.49 35.24 -15.16
C GLU A 577 -21.15 33.75 -15.31
N PRO A 578 -20.76 33.23 -16.49
CA PRO A 578 -20.24 31.88 -16.62
C PRO A 578 -19.02 31.61 -15.73
N VAL A 579 -18.03 32.52 -15.69
CA VAL A 579 -16.84 32.37 -14.84
C VAL A 579 -17.21 32.44 -13.35
N LYS A 580 -18.13 33.32 -12.97
CA LYS A 580 -18.61 33.45 -11.58
C LYS A 580 -19.19 32.14 -11.04
N LYS A 581 -19.90 31.37 -11.89
CA LYS A 581 -20.46 30.05 -11.53
C LYS A 581 -19.40 28.99 -11.26
N LEU A 582 -18.16 29.18 -11.72
CA LEU A 582 -17.06 28.23 -11.50
C LEU A 582 -16.34 28.46 -10.17
N LEU A 583 -16.39 29.67 -9.60
CA LEU A 583 -15.48 30.11 -8.55
C LEU A 583 -15.52 29.23 -7.28
N ASP A 584 -16.70 28.84 -6.83
CA ASP A 584 -16.87 28.06 -5.60
C ASP A 584 -16.16 26.70 -5.65
N ARG A 585 -16.22 26.02 -6.81
CA ARG A 585 -15.56 24.71 -7.02
C ARG A 585 -14.04 24.78 -6.82
N TYR A 586 -13.43 25.94 -7.09
CA TYR A 586 -11.99 26.16 -7.00
C TYR A 586 -11.58 27.00 -5.78
N SER A 587 -12.52 27.31 -4.88
CA SER A 587 -12.26 28.19 -3.73
C SER A 587 -11.72 29.57 -4.14
N ALA A 588 -12.08 30.04 -5.34
CA ALA A 588 -11.63 31.31 -5.88
C ALA A 588 -12.56 32.44 -5.46
N LYS A 589 -11.99 33.62 -5.20
CA LYS A 589 -12.71 34.85 -4.88
C LYS A 589 -12.45 35.88 -5.96
N LYS A 590 -13.49 36.64 -6.29
CA LYS A 590 -13.37 37.79 -7.19
C LYS A 590 -12.74 38.95 -6.43
N VAL A 591 -11.61 39.47 -6.92
CA VAL A 591 -10.91 40.60 -6.31
C VAL A 591 -11.44 41.91 -6.88
N PHE A 592 -11.44 42.04 -8.21
CA PHE A 592 -11.83 43.29 -8.89
C PHE A 592 -12.22 43.02 -10.36
N ILE A 593 -12.99 43.93 -10.96
CA ILE A 593 -13.15 44.03 -12.43
C ILE A 593 -12.59 45.38 -12.83
N GLU A 594 -11.52 45.37 -13.63
CA GLU A 594 -10.94 46.57 -14.21
C GLU A 594 -11.27 46.58 -15.70
N GLY A 595 -12.27 47.37 -16.09
CA GLY A 595 -12.75 47.41 -17.48
C GLY A 595 -13.22 46.04 -17.97
N ASP A 596 -12.46 45.46 -18.88
CA ASP A 596 -12.67 44.17 -19.54
C ASP A 596 -11.85 43.02 -18.93
N ALA A 597 -10.97 43.29 -17.95
CA ALA A 597 -10.16 42.28 -17.29
C ALA A 597 -10.83 41.73 -16.01
N ILE A 598 -10.66 40.43 -15.77
CA ILE A 598 -11.14 39.74 -14.57
C ILE A 598 -9.94 39.37 -13.70
N ILE A 599 -9.95 39.81 -12.44
CA ILE A 599 -8.93 39.47 -11.45
C ILE A 599 -9.56 38.60 -10.36
N LEU A 600 -9.05 37.38 -10.24
CA LEU A 600 -9.45 36.38 -9.26
C LEU A 600 -8.29 36.07 -8.32
N ALA A 601 -8.61 35.70 -7.09
CA ALA A 601 -7.62 35.23 -6.12
C ALA A 601 -8.05 33.91 -5.49
N ILE A 602 -7.09 33.01 -5.27
CA ILE A 602 -7.24 31.85 -4.39
C ILE A 602 -6.30 32.06 -3.21
N PHE A 603 -6.85 32.02 -2.00
CA PHE A 603 -6.09 32.25 -0.77
C PHE A 603 -5.80 30.93 -0.08
N GLU A 604 -4.57 30.79 0.39
CA GLU A 604 -4.13 29.73 1.29
C GLU A 604 -4.00 30.33 2.69
N THR A 605 -4.53 29.63 3.68
CA THR A 605 -4.55 30.04 5.09
C THR A 605 -3.82 29.02 5.94
N GLU A 606 -3.52 29.37 7.19
CA GLU A 606 -2.88 28.45 8.16
C GLU A 606 -3.65 27.13 8.29
N SER A 607 -4.99 27.17 8.28
CA SER A 607 -5.80 25.96 8.39
C SER A 607 -5.98 25.19 7.10
N THR A 608 -5.75 25.83 5.95
CA THR A 608 -5.97 25.22 4.63
C THR A 608 -4.69 24.85 3.92
N VAL A 609 -3.50 25.24 4.43
CA VAL A 609 -2.19 25.02 3.81
C VAL A 609 -1.94 23.57 3.40
N ALA A 610 -2.41 22.61 4.20
CA ALA A 610 -2.24 21.21 3.88
C ALA A 610 -3.01 20.83 2.60
N TYR A 611 -4.23 21.35 2.40
CA TYR A 611 -5.18 20.85 1.39
C TYR A 611 -5.66 21.83 0.32
N ALA A 612 -5.35 23.12 0.43
CA ALA A 612 -5.87 24.16 -0.45
C ALA A 612 -5.49 23.95 -1.90
N ARG A 613 -4.22 23.58 -2.16
CA ARG A 613 -3.61 23.41 -3.49
C ARG A 613 -3.93 24.58 -4.44
N PRO A 614 -3.64 25.83 -4.01
CA PRO A 614 -4.11 27.02 -4.70
C PRO A 614 -3.56 27.14 -6.13
N VAL A 615 -2.32 26.73 -6.40
CA VAL A 615 -1.74 26.87 -7.74
C VAL A 615 -2.36 25.87 -8.72
N ALA A 616 -2.50 24.61 -8.30
CA ALA A 616 -3.13 23.57 -9.10
C ALA A 616 -4.57 23.95 -9.46
N LYS A 617 -5.35 24.43 -8.47
CA LYS A 617 -6.72 24.93 -8.71
C LYS A 617 -6.75 26.14 -9.64
N ALA A 618 -5.80 27.08 -9.49
CA ALA A 618 -5.72 28.25 -10.36
C ALA A 618 -5.41 27.88 -11.82
N CYS A 619 -4.52 26.91 -12.05
CA CYS A 619 -4.19 26.41 -13.38
C CYS A 619 -5.41 25.77 -14.05
N ILE A 620 -6.14 24.90 -13.33
CA ILE A 620 -7.36 24.27 -13.86
C ILE A 620 -8.46 25.30 -14.09
N LEU A 621 -8.70 26.21 -13.14
CA LEU A 621 -9.68 27.29 -13.30
C LEU A 621 -9.37 28.14 -14.54
N SER A 622 -8.10 28.48 -14.76
CA SER A 622 -7.66 29.25 -15.95
C SER A 622 -7.98 28.52 -17.26
N ARG A 623 -7.81 27.19 -17.30
CA ARG A 623 -8.24 26.36 -18.45
C ARG A 623 -9.75 26.38 -18.65
N GLN A 624 -10.52 26.31 -17.56
CA GLN A 624 -11.98 26.38 -17.64
C GLN A 624 -12.47 27.75 -18.11
N ILE A 625 -11.80 28.84 -17.71
CA ILE A 625 -12.09 30.18 -18.24
C ILE A 625 -11.88 30.23 -19.76
N LEU A 626 -10.79 29.66 -20.28
CA LEU A 626 -10.59 29.55 -21.73
C LEU A 626 -11.62 28.65 -22.42
N ALA A 627 -12.04 27.56 -21.79
CA ALA A 627 -13.10 26.69 -22.33
C ALA A 627 -14.44 27.42 -22.46
N VAL A 628 -14.78 28.29 -21.50
CA VAL A 628 -15.94 29.20 -21.57
C VAL A 628 -15.82 30.12 -22.78
N CYS A 629 -14.66 30.75 -22.99
CA CYS A 629 -14.42 31.61 -24.15
C CYS A 629 -14.51 30.87 -25.48
N ASN A 630 -13.91 29.68 -25.59
CA ASN A 630 -13.97 28.87 -26.80
C ASN A 630 -15.41 28.47 -27.12
N SER A 631 -16.17 28.03 -26.11
CA SER A 631 -17.60 27.69 -26.27
C SER A 631 -18.44 28.90 -26.71
N TYR A 632 -18.10 30.10 -26.24
CA TYR A 632 -18.72 31.33 -26.73
C TYR A 632 -18.31 31.60 -28.19
N ASN A 633 -17.03 31.50 -28.53
CA ASN A 633 -16.51 31.80 -29.87
C ASN A 633 -17.11 30.90 -30.95
N GLU A 634 -17.32 29.61 -30.64
CA GLU A 634 -18.01 28.67 -31.52
C GLU A 634 -19.43 29.19 -31.85
N ARG A 635 -20.22 29.57 -30.85
CA ARG A 635 -21.58 30.13 -31.05
C ARG A 635 -21.57 31.51 -31.71
N ALA A 636 -20.57 32.33 -31.38
CA ALA A 636 -20.42 33.67 -31.92
C ALA A 636 -20.13 33.64 -33.43
N SER A 637 -19.44 32.60 -33.90
CA SER A 637 -19.15 32.40 -35.33
C SER A 637 -20.43 32.25 -36.17
N ASP A 638 -21.46 31.59 -35.63
CA ASP A 638 -22.76 31.42 -36.29
C ASP A 638 -23.59 32.73 -36.29
N SER A 639 -23.38 33.59 -35.30
CA SER A 639 -24.14 34.83 -35.08
C SER A 639 -23.39 36.09 -35.54
N ASN A 640 -22.25 35.92 -36.23
CA ASN A 640 -21.36 36.98 -36.68
C ASN A 640 -20.92 37.97 -35.58
N LEU A 641 -20.87 37.54 -34.32
CA LEU A 641 -20.40 38.35 -33.19
C LEU A 641 -18.87 38.34 -33.09
N PRO A 642 -18.23 39.39 -32.54
CA PRO A 642 -16.78 39.41 -32.39
C PRO A 642 -16.31 38.30 -31.43
N ALA A 643 -15.21 37.63 -31.80
CA ALA A 643 -14.59 36.59 -30.98
C ALA A 643 -13.93 37.19 -29.73
N LEU A 644 -14.06 36.49 -28.61
CA LEU A 644 -13.34 36.74 -27.37
C LEU A 644 -11.98 36.05 -27.44
N GLU A 645 -10.93 36.85 -27.50
CA GLU A 645 -9.56 36.41 -27.34
C GLU A 645 -9.09 36.81 -25.94
N LEU A 646 -8.51 35.87 -25.19
CA LEU A 646 -7.97 36.12 -23.86
C LEU A 646 -6.46 35.93 -23.83
N GLY A 647 -5.80 36.46 -22.81
CA GLY A 647 -4.68 35.73 -22.25
C GLY A 647 -4.69 35.81 -20.75
N LEU A 648 -4.26 34.72 -20.13
CA LEU A 648 -4.31 34.55 -18.69
C LEU A 648 -2.90 34.53 -18.12
N GLY A 649 -2.71 35.27 -17.04
CA GLY A 649 -1.53 35.23 -16.21
C GLY A 649 -1.88 34.67 -14.84
N VAL A 650 -1.17 33.63 -14.41
CA VAL A 650 -1.30 33.01 -13.09
C VAL A 650 -0.02 33.30 -12.31
N ALA A 651 -0.15 34.00 -11.19
CA ALA A 651 0.97 34.37 -10.35
C ALA A 651 0.73 33.92 -8.91
N PHE A 652 1.58 33.02 -8.42
CA PHE A 652 1.68 32.69 -7.00
C PHE A 652 2.59 33.67 -6.28
N GLN A 653 2.26 34.00 -5.03
CA GLN A 653 3.12 34.70 -4.09
C GLN A 653 3.06 33.99 -2.74
N GLY A 654 4.23 33.58 -2.23
CA GLY A 654 4.39 32.86 -0.96
C GLY A 654 4.25 33.72 0.30
N SER A 655 3.50 34.82 0.24
CA SER A 655 3.23 35.70 1.38
C SER A 655 1.84 36.31 1.29
N ALA A 656 1.26 36.64 2.44
CA ALA A 656 -0.05 37.27 2.53
C ALA A 656 -0.12 38.58 1.73
N PRO A 657 -1.26 38.88 1.09
CA PRO A 657 -1.46 40.17 0.46
C PRO A 657 -1.65 41.26 1.53
N THR A 658 -1.23 42.48 1.23
CA THR A 658 -1.48 43.62 2.11
C THR A 658 -2.79 44.29 1.71
N TYR A 659 -3.61 44.68 2.69
CA TYR A 659 -4.86 45.39 2.43
C TYR A 659 -4.78 46.82 2.91
N TRP A 660 -5.28 47.73 2.09
CA TRP A 660 -5.57 49.11 2.46
C TRP A 660 -7.06 49.35 2.36
N THR A 661 -7.64 50.03 3.35
CA THR A 661 -9.06 50.36 3.39
C THR A 661 -9.28 51.80 2.98
N ASP A 662 -10.12 52.00 1.96
CA ASP A 662 -10.64 53.30 1.55
C ASP A 662 -12.17 53.31 1.74
N GLY A 663 -12.63 53.88 2.87
CA GLY A 663 -14.01 53.75 3.33
C GLY A 663 -14.40 52.27 3.53
N ASP A 664 -15.46 51.83 2.86
CA ASP A 664 -15.93 50.43 2.86
C ASP A 664 -15.18 49.54 1.84
N SER A 665 -14.33 50.12 0.98
CA SER A 665 -13.61 49.38 -0.05
C SER A 665 -12.27 48.86 0.46
N ARG A 666 -12.01 47.56 0.23
CA ARG A 666 -10.71 46.93 0.52
C ARG A 666 -9.88 46.85 -0.76
N ILE A 667 -8.77 47.58 -0.80
CA ILE A 667 -7.81 47.57 -1.89
C ILE A 667 -6.69 46.59 -1.53
N MET A 668 -6.45 45.62 -2.42
CA MET A 668 -5.38 44.63 -2.27
C MET A 668 -4.10 45.12 -2.93
N ILE A 669 -2.98 44.99 -2.22
CA ILE A 669 -1.62 45.26 -2.71
C ILE A 669 -0.83 43.95 -2.71
N SER A 670 -0.33 43.54 -3.87
CA SER A 670 0.43 42.30 -4.05
C SER A 670 1.36 42.34 -5.26
N LYS A 671 2.55 41.75 -5.14
CA LYS A 671 3.47 41.51 -6.26
C LYS A 671 2.86 40.57 -7.29
N ALA A 672 2.15 39.52 -6.86
CA ALA A 672 1.44 38.61 -7.76
C ALA A 672 0.39 39.34 -8.62
N LEU A 673 -0.25 40.40 -8.13
CA LEU A 673 -1.20 41.19 -8.92
C LEU A 673 -0.49 41.83 -10.11
N ASN A 674 0.62 42.54 -9.87
CA ASN A 674 1.43 43.16 -10.93
C ASN A 674 2.07 42.13 -11.87
N LEU A 675 2.50 40.99 -11.34
CA LEU A 675 3.08 39.93 -12.15
C LEU A 675 2.02 39.26 -13.05
N SER A 676 0.85 38.94 -12.52
CA SER A 676 -0.25 38.34 -13.28
C SER A 676 -0.66 39.19 -14.48
N ASP A 677 -0.61 40.53 -14.34
CA ASP A 677 -0.83 41.46 -15.43
C ASP A 677 0.20 41.30 -16.56
N ARG A 678 1.49 41.31 -16.21
CA ARG A 678 2.58 41.12 -17.18
C ARG A 678 2.50 39.76 -17.87
N LEU A 679 2.26 38.68 -17.13
CA LEU A 679 2.09 37.32 -17.67
C LEU A 679 0.87 37.20 -18.58
N SER A 680 -0.20 37.93 -18.26
CA SER A 680 -1.36 38.04 -19.12
C SER A 680 -1.11 38.94 -20.33
N GLY A 681 0.09 39.45 -20.59
CA GLY A 681 0.36 40.42 -21.66
C GLY A 681 0.59 39.81 -23.05
N CYS A 682 0.21 40.54 -24.11
CA CYS A 682 0.55 40.18 -25.49
C CYS A 682 0.99 41.40 -26.29
N ALA A 683 2.28 41.46 -26.64
CA ALA A 683 2.86 42.53 -27.43
C ALA A 683 2.33 42.52 -28.88
N LYS A 684 1.99 43.70 -29.41
CA LYS A 684 1.52 43.87 -30.79
C LYS A 684 2.54 43.39 -31.84
N LEU A 685 3.83 43.51 -31.53
CA LEU A 685 4.91 43.02 -32.39
C LEU A 685 4.88 41.49 -32.50
N ALA A 686 4.88 40.80 -31.36
CA ALA A 686 4.85 39.33 -31.34
C ALA A 686 3.55 38.77 -31.93
N LYS A 687 2.40 39.45 -31.70
CA LYS A 687 1.13 39.07 -32.34
C LYS A 687 1.21 39.10 -33.87
N ARG A 688 1.91 40.07 -34.46
CA ARG A 688 2.13 40.13 -35.91
C ARG A 688 3.12 39.09 -36.41
N MET A 689 4.21 38.85 -35.66
CA MET A 689 5.24 37.87 -36.04
C MET A 689 4.72 36.43 -36.06
N LEU A 690 3.87 36.07 -35.10
CA LEU A 690 3.32 34.73 -34.95
C LEU A 690 1.95 34.56 -35.61
N ALA A 691 1.41 35.61 -36.23
CA ALA A 691 0.12 35.56 -36.92
C ALA A 691 0.14 34.48 -38.03
N GLY A 692 -0.81 33.55 -37.97
CA GLY A 692 -0.97 32.50 -38.98
C GLY A 692 -0.05 31.28 -38.82
N GLN A 693 0.84 31.26 -37.82
CA GLN A 693 1.61 30.07 -37.52
C GLN A 693 0.79 29.06 -36.72
N LYS A 694 0.77 27.81 -37.19
CA LYS A 694 0.13 26.71 -36.46
C LYS A 694 1.09 26.20 -35.40
N SER A 695 0.66 26.26 -34.14
CA SER A 695 1.39 25.68 -33.02
C SER A 695 0.42 25.08 -32.01
N HIS A 696 0.91 24.10 -31.25
CA HIS A 696 0.20 23.53 -30.10
C HIS A 696 0.30 24.42 -28.85
N PHE A 697 1.07 25.51 -28.91
CA PHE A 697 1.33 26.40 -27.78
C PHE A 697 0.86 27.82 -28.07
N SER A 698 0.39 28.49 -27.02
CA SER A 698 -0.23 29.81 -27.04
C SER A 698 0.61 30.88 -26.36
N VAL A 699 1.68 30.47 -25.67
CA VAL A 699 2.61 31.37 -24.96
C VAL A 699 4.00 31.32 -25.59
N TYR A 700 4.58 32.48 -25.86
CA TYR A 700 5.96 32.63 -26.30
C TYR A 700 6.59 33.89 -25.71
N GLN A 701 7.86 33.82 -25.36
CA GLN A 701 8.62 34.96 -24.87
C GLN A 701 9.85 35.22 -25.74
N PHE A 702 10.15 36.49 -25.96
CA PHE A 702 11.34 36.93 -26.67
C PHE A 702 12.12 38.00 -25.90
N LEU A 703 13.44 37.93 -25.93
CA LEU A 703 14.34 38.91 -25.32
C LEU A 703 15.05 39.72 -26.40
N ASN A 704 14.99 41.05 -26.27
CA ASN A 704 15.85 41.93 -27.06
C ASN A 704 17.30 41.80 -26.55
N THR A 705 18.28 41.68 -27.45
CA THR A 705 19.69 41.53 -27.10
C THR A 705 20.21 42.77 -26.36
N MET A 706 20.50 42.62 -25.07
CA MET A 706 21.23 43.59 -24.24
C MET A 706 22.29 42.81 -23.43
N GLU A 707 23.58 43.15 -23.61
CA GLU A 707 24.65 42.55 -22.80
C GLU A 707 24.71 43.23 -21.43
N GLY A 708 24.73 42.45 -20.34
CA GLY A 708 24.97 42.94 -18.97
C GLY A 708 23.74 43.35 -18.15
N ALA A 709 22.51 43.14 -18.62
CA ALA A 709 21.29 43.43 -17.86
C ALA A 709 21.07 42.44 -16.70
N SER A 710 20.60 42.94 -15.57
CA SER A 710 20.16 42.13 -14.43
C SER A 710 18.86 41.36 -14.72
N ALA A 711 18.52 40.35 -13.91
CA ALA A 711 17.32 39.54 -14.12
C ALA A 711 16.00 40.36 -14.06
N GLU A 712 15.95 41.42 -13.25
CA GLU A 712 14.80 42.32 -13.13
C GLU A 712 14.67 43.23 -14.36
N GLU A 713 15.79 43.76 -14.87
CA GLU A 713 15.81 44.56 -16.10
C GLU A 713 15.44 43.71 -17.32
N LEU A 714 15.90 42.45 -17.40
CA LEU A 714 15.53 41.53 -18.48
C LEU A 714 14.02 41.28 -18.56
N ASP A 715 13.31 41.27 -17.43
CA ASP A 715 11.87 41.05 -17.34
C ASP A 715 11.04 42.20 -17.97
N GLU A 716 11.58 43.43 -17.93
CA GLU A 716 11.01 44.61 -18.57
C GLU A 716 11.22 44.62 -20.10
N PHE A 717 12.29 43.99 -20.58
CA PHE A 717 12.60 43.88 -22.01
C PHE A 717 11.97 42.66 -22.70
N LEU A 718 11.20 41.85 -21.97
CA LEU A 718 10.50 40.70 -22.54
C LEU A 718 9.36 41.12 -23.46
N VAL A 719 9.49 40.74 -24.72
CA VAL A 719 8.39 40.79 -25.69
C VAL A 719 7.56 39.53 -25.52
N ARG A 720 6.42 39.65 -24.85
CA ARG A 720 5.50 38.54 -24.55
C ARG A 720 4.48 38.33 -25.66
N TYR A 721 4.18 37.07 -25.93
CA TYR A 721 3.04 36.63 -26.71
C TYR A 721 2.25 35.66 -25.86
N ASN A 722 1.08 36.08 -25.39
CA ASN A 722 0.11 35.22 -24.72
C ASN A 722 -1.23 35.40 -25.44
N HIS A 723 -1.60 34.45 -26.29
CA HIS A 723 -2.81 34.54 -27.10
C HIS A 723 -3.63 33.25 -26.96
N ASN A 724 -4.73 33.34 -26.22
CA ASN A 724 -5.50 32.21 -25.70
C ASN A 724 -4.61 31.21 -24.95
N GLY A 725 -3.62 31.74 -24.22
CA GLY A 725 -2.67 31.00 -23.42
C GLY A 725 -2.84 31.26 -21.93
N ILE A 726 -2.13 30.46 -21.14
CA ILE A 726 -2.08 30.57 -19.69
C ILE A 726 -0.60 30.51 -19.30
N GLU A 727 -0.07 31.62 -18.82
CA GLU A 727 1.32 31.72 -18.39
C GLU A 727 1.40 31.67 -16.86
N LEU A 728 2.30 30.84 -16.33
CA LEU A 728 2.52 30.62 -14.89
C LEU A 728 3.89 31.17 -14.49
N ASN A 729 3.97 31.89 -13.37
CA ASN A 729 5.27 32.32 -12.85
C ASN A 729 6.10 31.15 -12.30
N GLU A 730 7.42 31.35 -12.23
CA GLU A 730 8.34 30.32 -11.73
C GLU A 730 8.04 29.86 -10.30
N GLU A 731 7.79 30.80 -9.36
CA GLU A 731 7.38 30.46 -7.98
C GLU A 731 6.08 29.62 -7.98
N GLY A 732 5.16 29.89 -8.91
CA GLY A 732 3.95 29.09 -9.09
C GLY A 732 4.24 27.68 -9.60
N PHE A 733 5.14 27.52 -10.57
CA PHE A 733 5.55 26.19 -11.02
C PHE A 733 6.22 25.38 -9.90
N GLN A 734 7.07 26.02 -9.10
CA GLN A 734 7.70 25.39 -7.94
C GLN A 734 6.64 24.94 -6.93
N LYS A 735 5.74 25.83 -6.49
CA LYS A 735 4.65 25.48 -5.57
C LYS A 735 3.74 24.40 -6.14
N LEU A 736 3.44 24.41 -7.44
CA LEU A 736 2.65 23.36 -8.10
C LEU A 736 3.32 21.98 -8.00
N SER A 737 4.64 21.91 -8.19
CA SER A 737 5.42 20.67 -8.02
C SER A 737 5.44 20.16 -6.58
N GLU A 738 5.17 21.05 -5.60
CA GLU A 738 4.97 20.66 -4.20
C GLU A 738 3.52 20.25 -3.91
N GLU A 739 2.54 20.75 -4.64
CA GLU A 739 1.11 20.46 -4.41
C GLU A 739 0.67 19.10 -4.98
N ILE A 740 1.22 18.68 -6.13
CA ILE A 740 0.87 17.44 -6.84
C ILE A 740 2.11 16.68 -7.30
N SER A 741 1.94 15.42 -7.72
CA SER A 741 2.99 14.67 -8.41
C SER A 741 3.04 15.06 -9.88
N LEU A 742 4.22 15.42 -10.37
CA LEU A 742 4.46 15.77 -11.77
C LEU A 742 5.43 14.78 -12.41
N GLU A 743 4.99 14.14 -13.48
CA GLU A 743 5.84 13.35 -14.37
C GLU A 743 6.31 14.19 -15.55
N THR A 744 7.39 13.76 -16.20
CA THR A 744 8.01 14.49 -17.31
C THR A 744 8.07 13.62 -18.55
N ILE A 745 7.79 14.23 -19.71
CA ILE A 745 8.04 13.64 -21.02
C ILE A 745 8.80 14.61 -21.92
N GLU A 746 9.78 14.07 -22.65
CA GLU A 746 10.44 14.75 -23.75
C GLU A 746 9.89 14.26 -25.09
N THR A 747 9.47 15.18 -25.95
CA THR A 747 8.94 14.86 -27.27
C THR A 747 9.31 15.91 -28.32
N LYS A 748 9.32 15.54 -29.59
CA LYS A 748 9.61 16.45 -30.71
C LYS A 748 8.32 17.07 -31.23
N LEU A 749 8.20 18.39 -31.10
CA LEU A 749 7.03 19.15 -31.54
C LEU A 749 7.44 20.26 -32.51
N ASP A 750 6.48 20.64 -33.37
CA ASP A 750 6.64 21.74 -34.32
C ASP A 750 6.55 23.09 -33.59
N MET A 751 7.58 23.92 -33.77
CA MET A 751 7.64 25.29 -33.26
C MET A 751 7.62 26.30 -34.41
N PRO A 752 7.28 27.57 -34.13
CA PRO A 752 7.45 28.71 -35.05
C PRO A 752 8.77 28.77 -35.85
N TRP A 753 9.84 28.21 -35.28
CA TRP A 753 11.20 28.22 -35.80
C TRP A 753 11.75 26.81 -36.11
N GLY A 754 10.88 25.80 -36.25
CA GLY A 754 11.23 24.43 -36.62
C GLY A 754 11.02 23.39 -35.51
N LYS A 755 11.25 22.11 -35.83
CA LYS A 755 11.06 20.99 -34.88
C LYS A 755 12.06 21.04 -33.74
N GLN A 756 11.59 20.91 -32.50
CA GLN A 756 12.43 20.89 -31.32
C GLN A 756 11.96 19.87 -30.29
N ASN A 757 12.92 19.39 -29.49
CA ASN A 757 12.60 18.66 -28.26
C ASN A 757 11.95 19.64 -27.28
N VAL A 758 10.79 19.25 -26.76
CA VAL A 758 10.01 19.99 -25.78
C VAL A 758 9.83 19.11 -24.55
N THR A 759 10.07 19.70 -23.38
CA THR A 759 9.81 19.07 -22.09
C THR A 759 8.42 19.44 -21.63
N LEU A 760 7.55 18.45 -21.53
CA LEU A 760 6.22 18.58 -20.96
C LEU A 760 6.20 17.95 -19.57
N PHE A 761 5.53 18.62 -18.64
CA PHE A 761 5.21 18.10 -17.32
C PHE A 761 3.73 17.76 -17.29
N TYR A 762 3.34 16.68 -16.64
CA TYR A 762 1.93 16.37 -16.45
C TYR A 762 1.66 15.75 -15.09
N GLY A 763 0.45 15.95 -14.60
CA GLY A 763 0.02 15.39 -13.32
C GLY A 763 -1.50 15.46 -13.17
N GLU A 764 -2.04 14.65 -12.27
CA GLU A 764 -3.45 14.67 -11.91
C GLU A 764 -3.66 15.65 -10.74
N VAL A 765 -4.74 16.44 -10.79
CA VAL A 765 -5.12 17.39 -9.74
C VAL A 765 -6.38 16.88 -9.05
N PRO A 766 -6.36 16.58 -7.74
CA PRO A 766 -7.55 16.18 -7.02
C PRO A 766 -8.46 17.39 -6.75
N LEU A 767 -9.71 17.30 -7.20
CA LEU A 767 -10.77 18.29 -7.03
C LEU A 767 -12.00 17.60 -6.43
N GLY A 768 -12.06 17.56 -5.09
CA GLY A 768 -13.10 16.84 -4.36
C GLY A 768 -13.05 15.35 -4.69
N GLU A 769 -14.13 14.83 -5.28
CA GLU A 769 -14.25 13.42 -5.67
C GLU A 769 -13.70 13.11 -7.08
N SER A 770 -13.25 14.13 -7.81
CA SER A 770 -12.74 14.01 -9.18
C SER A 770 -11.24 14.29 -9.26
N VAL A 771 -10.60 13.80 -10.32
CA VAL A 771 -9.23 14.19 -10.70
C VAL A 771 -9.25 14.81 -12.09
N GLU A 772 -8.48 15.88 -12.28
CA GLU A 772 -8.33 16.57 -13.57
C GLU A 772 -6.88 16.47 -14.03
N LEU A 773 -6.64 16.09 -15.29
CA LEU A 773 -5.30 16.08 -15.86
C LEU A 773 -4.82 17.53 -16.09
N LEU A 774 -3.58 17.81 -15.74
CA LEU A 774 -2.88 19.07 -16.01
C LEU A 774 -1.63 18.77 -16.83
N VAL A 775 -1.39 19.57 -17.88
CA VAL A 775 -0.20 19.50 -18.72
C VAL A 775 0.45 20.87 -18.74
N LEU A 776 1.74 20.92 -18.49
CA LEU A 776 2.55 22.13 -18.50
C LEU A 776 3.72 21.98 -19.46
N ARG A 777 4.20 23.10 -19.97
CA ARG A 777 5.45 23.17 -20.72
C ARG A 777 6.40 24.10 -19.98
N LYS A 778 7.64 23.64 -19.78
CA LYS A 778 8.78 24.53 -19.50
C LYS A 778 9.45 24.86 -20.82
N ALA A 779 9.62 26.14 -21.10
CA ALA A 779 10.30 26.61 -22.29
C ALA A 779 11.28 27.73 -21.94
N PHE A 780 12.14 28.10 -22.88
CA PHE A 780 13.09 29.20 -22.74
C PHE A 780 12.75 30.30 -23.72
N ALA A 781 12.89 31.55 -23.27
CA ALA A 781 12.71 32.71 -24.14
C ALA A 781 13.68 32.65 -25.31
N ARG A 782 13.31 33.30 -26.42
CA ARG A 782 14.11 33.34 -27.64
C ARG A 782 14.70 34.72 -27.83
N GLN A 783 15.90 34.81 -28.42
CA GLN A 783 16.42 36.11 -28.83
C GLN A 783 15.53 36.69 -29.93
N LEU A 784 15.16 37.96 -29.80
CA LEU A 784 14.55 38.73 -30.87
C LEU A 784 15.66 39.51 -31.58
N LEU A 785 15.94 39.13 -32.82
CA LEU A 785 16.97 39.78 -33.62
C LEU A 785 16.49 41.15 -34.12
N PRO A 786 17.40 42.11 -34.38
CA PRO A 786 17.03 43.44 -34.87
C PRO A 786 16.26 43.44 -36.20
N ASP A 787 16.41 42.38 -37.01
CA ASP A 787 15.68 42.18 -38.27
C ASP A 787 14.27 41.60 -38.06
N GLY A 788 13.84 41.41 -36.80
CA GLY A 788 12.55 40.85 -36.43
C GLY A 788 12.48 39.33 -36.54
N LYS A 789 13.60 38.64 -36.80
CA LYS A 789 13.63 37.16 -36.80
C LYS A 789 13.85 36.60 -35.40
N VAL A 790 13.42 35.36 -35.21
CA VAL A 790 13.60 34.61 -33.97
C VAL A 790 14.98 33.94 -33.98
N GLY A 791 15.79 34.26 -32.97
CA GLY A 791 17.15 33.74 -32.79
C GLY A 791 17.24 32.51 -31.88
N GLY A 792 18.40 32.33 -31.26
CA GLY A 792 18.70 31.22 -30.34
C GLY A 792 17.85 31.22 -29.07
N ALA A 793 17.82 30.08 -28.36
CA ALA A 793 17.22 30.01 -27.03
C ALA A 793 18.11 30.75 -26.02
N THR A 794 17.48 31.43 -25.07
CA THR A 794 18.17 32.08 -23.94
C THR A 794 18.13 31.18 -22.71
N SER A 795 18.67 31.66 -21.59
CA SER A 795 18.59 31.00 -20.29
C SER A 795 17.32 31.35 -19.50
N HIS A 796 16.48 32.29 -19.97
CA HIS A 796 15.30 32.74 -19.23
C HIS A 796 14.13 31.76 -19.40
N PRO A 797 13.71 31.03 -18.34
CA PRO A 797 12.64 30.06 -18.43
C PRO A 797 11.27 30.73 -18.31
N TYR A 798 10.27 30.14 -18.94
CA TYR A 798 8.86 30.45 -18.70
C TYR A 798 8.02 29.17 -18.73
N TYR A 799 6.86 29.24 -18.07
CA TYR A 799 5.98 28.10 -17.88
C TYR A 799 4.61 28.39 -18.46
N GLU A 800 4.11 27.46 -19.25
CA GLU A 800 2.78 27.52 -19.85
C GLU A 800 1.94 26.37 -19.35
N VAL A 801 0.72 26.66 -18.89
CA VAL A 801 -0.31 25.64 -18.73
C VAL A 801 -0.90 25.36 -20.10
N CYS A 802 -0.66 24.16 -20.61
CA CYS A 802 -1.05 23.78 -21.97
C CYS A 802 -2.59 23.70 -22.08
N THR A 803 -3.10 24.08 -23.25
CA THR A 803 -4.56 24.11 -23.52
C THR A 803 -4.94 23.28 -24.74
N ALA A 804 -3.98 22.92 -25.60
CA ALA A 804 -4.24 22.18 -26.84
C ALA A 804 -4.71 20.74 -26.56
N PRO A 805 -5.87 20.30 -27.09
CA PRO A 805 -6.38 18.93 -26.89
C PRO A 805 -5.39 17.85 -27.31
N ALA A 806 -4.65 18.06 -28.41
CA ALA A 806 -3.67 17.10 -28.91
C ALA A 806 -2.55 16.76 -27.89
N LEU A 807 -2.16 17.71 -27.04
CA LEU A 807 -1.17 17.46 -25.98
C LEU A 807 -1.76 16.62 -24.84
N TYR A 808 -3.03 16.85 -24.52
CA TYR A 808 -3.76 16.03 -23.55
C TYR A 808 -3.98 14.61 -24.05
N ASP A 809 -4.33 14.44 -25.32
CA ASP A 809 -4.49 13.12 -25.94
C ASP A 809 -3.16 12.33 -25.97
N LEU A 810 -2.05 13.02 -26.27
CA LEU A 810 -0.71 12.45 -26.20
C LEU A 810 -0.40 11.92 -24.80
N VAL A 811 -0.55 12.76 -23.77
CA VAL A 811 -0.29 12.38 -22.37
C VAL A 811 -1.23 11.26 -21.92
N ALA A 812 -2.53 11.33 -22.25
CA ALA A 812 -3.49 10.30 -21.90
C ALA A 812 -3.16 8.94 -22.54
N ALA A 813 -2.65 8.93 -23.79
CA ALA A 813 -2.20 7.70 -24.44
C ALA A 813 -1.00 7.07 -23.73
N LEU A 814 -0.07 7.89 -23.22
CA LEU A 814 1.10 7.43 -22.47
C LEU A 814 0.71 6.83 -21.12
N ILE A 815 -0.14 7.52 -20.36
CA ILE A 815 -0.67 7.01 -19.08
C ILE A 815 -1.34 5.65 -19.29
N ARG A 816 -2.19 5.51 -20.33
CA ARG A 816 -2.83 4.22 -20.65
C ARG A 816 -1.83 3.13 -20.99
N THR A 817 -0.75 3.47 -21.70
CA THR A 817 0.27 2.49 -22.10
C THR A 817 1.07 2.01 -20.88
N GLN A 818 1.44 2.91 -19.97
CA GLN A 818 2.10 2.57 -18.71
C GLN A 818 1.20 1.72 -17.80
N GLN A 819 -0.09 2.06 -17.69
CA GLN A 819 -1.07 1.28 -16.93
C GLN A 819 -1.31 -0.11 -17.53
N ALA A 820 -1.37 -0.21 -18.86
CA ALA A 820 -1.49 -1.51 -19.53
C ALA A 820 -0.24 -2.38 -19.33
N ALA A 821 0.95 -1.79 -19.33
CA ALA A 821 2.20 -2.51 -19.07
C ALA A 821 2.28 -3.01 -17.62
N THR A 822 1.86 -2.21 -16.64
CA THR A 822 1.79 -2.63 -15.23
C THR A 822 0.73 -3.70 -14.99
N LEU A 823 -0.47 -3.57 -15.56
CA LEU A 823 -1.51 -4.60 -15.48
C LEU A 823 -1.12 -5.90 -16.21
N ALA A 824 -0.41 -5.80 -17.34
CA ALA A 824 0.11 -6.97 -18.04
C ALA A 824 1.20 -7.66 -17.20
N SER A 825 2.08 -6.90 -16.54
CA SER A 825 3.07 -7.46 -15.60
C SER A 825 2.47 -8.00 -14.29
N GLN A 826 1.23 -7.66 -13.96
CA GLN A 826 0.48 -8.22 -12.83
C GLN A 826 -0.40 -9.42 -13.23
N ARG A 827 -0.72 -9.57 -14.53
CA ARG A 827 -1.51 -10.70 -15.07
C ARG A 827 -0.65 -11.78 -15.73
N ALA A 828 0.62 -11.51 -16.02
CA ALA A 828 1.65 -12.44 -16.49
C ALA A 828 2.69 -12.69 -15.38
#